data_AF-D1P864-F1
#
_entry.id   AF-D1P864-F1
#
_cell.length_a   1.000
_cell.length_b   1.000
_cell.length_c   1.000
_cell.angle_alpha   90.00
_cell.angle_beta   90.00
_cell.angle_gamma   90.00
#
_symmetry.space_group_name_H-M   'P 1'
#
loop_
_entity.id
_entity.type
_entity.pdbx_description
1 polymer ?
#
loop_
_entity_poly.entity_id
_entity_poly.type
_entity_poly.pdbx_seq_one_letter_code
_entity_poly.pdbx_strand_id
1 'polypeptide(L)'
;MPFTFAGFSMINNISINFPRGKLFFILLFVVILSLITLFFVYQYKPFDASPFFIGISVLSITALLFIYFYPIKNKLTQRKQQKEFKPQNNPIDLNAPTKEISLLHNEIIQALRNQYGTFWHAKVSIQLLLGSHSAVEKLAPSLTQEIWQECDGTLLIYGGDIGSSMDAERLETLKQLRRRRPLDGVIWVTENSISSQLLDNNVTFTNLNTATAHNAGRAIQNLFQELGWRAPVWVWSVSDQQSLSAVETPSILCMTEQNMPAEALSPSLLSLIPALVINGTQALLREQKHTYLLALAQFLQNGGSQQPATALAPLNTQLRTLPFSGIAFSPSINPLNQQRLPNSWHPDTRWKSWLNVQSELASGLQPASLGFDKKRLVQYGAATAMTLWGAGMIVSYLANRQLIEESYQSASVAANSQLPETERLKAQYDFQQTLGLLNHREQTSVPFWLHFGLNSNQPLLAHLWPLYQQTVLPPLRDNIRQQLEQQLQTYAQLSPNSDDRRQATQGAYQSLKTYLMMTAPERMEPTFFTDSVLTTLPVPQGMNEGEWQTLGKELLMFYAQQLPKHPEWQLTTNNNLINQSRTLLTRQIGQRSESATLYQDVLLQAQHQFPDMTLDDMTGDTDASFLFTTDEFVSGTFTRKAWEESIEPAIKKVVESRRNEID
;
A
#
# COMPACT_ATOMS: atom_id res chain seq x y z
N MET A 1 -17.28 55.58 -4.28
CA MET A 1 -17.30 55.05 -2.90
C MET A 1 -17.41 53.53 -2.96
N PRO A 2 -16.35 52.77 -2.69
CA PRO A 2 -16.43 51.32 -2.65
C PRO A 2 -16.69 50.83 -1.21
N PHE A 3 -17.68 49.94 -1.05
CA PHE A 3 -17.89 49.19 0.17
C PHE A 3 -16.95 47.97 0.18
N THR A 4 -16.11 47.89 1.21
CA THR A 4 -15.12 46.82 1.44
C THR A 4 -15.71 45.65 2.22
N PHE A 5 -15.32 44.45 1.78
CA PHE A 5 -15.54 43.14 2.38
C PHE A 5 -15.33 43.10 3.92
N ALA A 6 -16.35 42.61 4.65
CA ALA A 6 -16.20 42.10 6.01
C ALA A 6 -16.28 40.57 5.97
N GLY A 7 -15.11 39.92 5.90
CA GLY A 7 -14.98 38.47 5.91
C GLY A 7 -14.07 38.01 7.05
N PHE A 8 -14.49 36.91 7.70
CA PHE A 8 -13.69 36.04 8.56
C PHE A 8 -13.23 36.58 9.94
N SER A 9 -14.12 36.48 10.92
CA SER A 9 -13.76 36.52 12.35
C SER A 9 -14.68 35.60 13.16
N MET A 10 -14.78 34.31 12.81
CA MET A 10 -15.58 33.37 13.62
C MET A 10 -15.19 31.89 13.49
N ILE A 11 -13.90 31.55 13.41
CA ILE A 11 -13.46 30.12 13.46
C ILE A 11 -12.20 29.96 14.32
N ASN A 12 -12.23 30.37 15.58
CA ASN A 12 -11.13 30.06 16.51
C ASN A 12 -11.54 29.58 17.91
N ASN A 13 -12.82 29.27 18.13
CA ASN A 13 -13.30 28.74 19.40
C ASN A 13 -13.99 27.37 19.23
N ILE A 14 -13.27 26.39 18.66
CA ILE A 14 -13.70 24.99 18.78
C ILE A 14 -12.93 24.40 19.97
N SER A 15 -13.67 24.24 21.07
CA SER A 15 -13.23 23.68 22.34
C SER A 15 -12.50 22.33 22.17
N ILE A 16 -11.49 22.13 23.01
CA ILE A 16 -10.59 20.96 23.01
C ILE A 16 -11.33 19.65 23.42
N ASN A 17 -12.59 19.73 23.85
CA ASN A 17 -13.45 18.61 24.29
C ASN A 17 -14.54 18.19 23.28
N PHE A 18 -14.32 18.38 21.99
CA PHE A 18 -15.26 17.84 20.98
C PHE A 18 -15.18 16.30 20.93
N PRO A 19 -16.30 15.55 20.98
CA PRO A 19 -16.30 14.08 20.94
C PRO A 19 -16.02 13.57 19.51
N ARG A 20 -14.77 13.70 19.08
CA ARG A 20 -14.30 13.46 17.70
C ARG A 20 -14.47 12.01 17.24
N GLY A 21 -14.47 11.05 18.18
CA GLY A 21 -14.79 9.65 17.88
C GLY A 21 -16.22 9.46 17.36
N LYS A 22 -17.19 10.22 17.88
CA LYS A 22 -18.59 10.14 17.43
C LYS A 22 -18.75 10.67 16.00
N LEU A 23 -18.05 11.75 15.65
CA LEU A 23 -18.04 12.30 14.29
C LEU A 23 -17.44 11.32 13.27
N PHE A 24 -16.39 10.59 13.65
CA PHE A 24 -15.82 9.55 12.80
C PHE A 24 -16.83 8.43 12.50
N PHE A 25 -17.51 7.92 13.54
CA PHE A 25 -18.55 6.89 13.37
C PHE A 25 -19.76 7.40 12.57
N ILE A 26 -20.19 8.65 12.80
CA ILE A 26 -21.30 9.25 12.06
C ILE A 26 -20.93 9.41 10.59
N LEU A 27 -19.71 9.85 10.28
CA LEU A 27 -19.28 10.06 8.89
C LEU A 27 -19.05 8.73 8.17
N LEU A 28 -18.48 7.72 8.85
CA LEU A 28 -18.39 6.35 8.35
C LEU A 28 -19.79 5.79 8.04
N PHE A 29 -20.75 6.00 8.95
CA PHE A 29 -22.14 5.58 8.77
C PHE A 29 -22.81 6.28 7.59
N VAL A 30 -22.59 7.60 7.43
CA VAL A 30 -23.11 8.38 6.30
C VAL A 30 -22.49 7.91 4.97
N VAL A 31 -21.21 7.58 4.93
CA VAL A 31 -20.55 7.03 3.74
C VAL A 31 -21.11 5.66 3.37
N ILE A 32 -21.30 4.77 4.36
CA ILE A 32 -21.91 3.46 4.15
C ILE A 32 -23.36 3.61 3.66
N LEU A 33 -24.14 4.50 4.29
CA LEU A 33 -25.52 4.78 3.89
C LEU A 33 -25.57 5.36 2.46
N SER A 34 -24.65 6.25 2.11
CA SER A 34 -24.53 6.82 0.76
C SER A 34 -24.14 5.79 -0.29
N LEU A 35 -23.29 4.82 0.03
CA LEU A 35 -22.94 3.71 -0.87
C LEU A 35 -24.14 2.77 -1.09
N ILE A 36 -24.91 2.51 -0.03
CA ILE A 36 -26.13 1.68 -0.08
C ILE A 36 -27.22 2.37 -0.91
N THR A 37 -27.48 3.65 -0.69
CA THR A 37 -28.52 4.38 -1.45
C THR A 37 -28.16 4.51 -2.91
N LEU A 38 -26.88 4.74 -3.25
CA LEU A 38 -26.44 4.84 -4.64
C LEU A 38 -26.49 3.47 -5.36
N PHE A 39 -26.23 2.38 -4.64
CA PHE A 39 -26.45 1.01 -5.16
C PHE A 39 -27.93 0.75 -5.47
N PHE A 40 -28.85 1.16 -4.58
CA PHE A 40 -30.29 1.06 -4.84
C PHE A 40 -30.74 1.93 -6.04
N VAL A 41 -30.16 3.11 -6.22
CA VAL A 41 -30.47 3.97 -7.38
C VAL A 41 -29.99 3.36 -8.70
N TYR A 42 -28.83 2.67 -8.71
CA TYR A 42 -28.33 1.93 -9.88
C TYR A 42 -29.29 0.82 -10.32
N GLN A 43 -29.97 0.17 -9.38
CA GLN A 43 -30.92 -0.91 -9.66
C GLN A 43 -32.20 -0.43 -10.38
N TYR A 44 -32.55 0.86 -10.28
CA TYR A 44 -33.78 1.43 -10.87
C TYR A 44 -33.57 2.19 -12.18
N LYS A 45 -32.34 2.60 -12.53
CA LYS A 45 -32.00 3.16 -13.86
C LYS A 45 -30.53 2.86 -14.21
N PRO A 46 -30.25 2.21 -15.36
CA PRO A 46 -28.88 2.06 -15.84
C PRO A 46 -28.41 3.41 -16.41
N PHE A 47 -27.70 4.18 -15.59
CA PHE A 47 -26.95 5.36 -16.03
C PHE A 47 -25.47 5.12 -15.75
N ASP A 48 -24.60 5.67 -16.60
CA ASP A 48 -23.17 5.42 -16.59
C ASP A 48 -22.51 6.01 -15.32
N ALA A 49 -22.41 5.19 -14.26
CA ALA A 49 -22.06 5.63 -12.90
C ALA A 49 -20.55 5.52 -12.58
N SER A 50 -19.72 5.13 -13.55
CA SER A 50 -18.26 5.02 -13.40
C SER A 50 -17.59 6.28 -12.83
N PRO A 51 -17.95 7.53 -13.21
CA PRO A 51 -17.34 8.73 -12.60
C PRO A 51 -17.81 8.99 -11.16
N PHE A 52 -19.00 8.55 -10.77
CA PHE A 52 -19.55 8.78 -9.42
C PHE A 52 -18.98 7.81 -8.39
N PHE A 53 -18.76 6.54 -8.75
CA PHE A 53 -18.09 5.58 -7.86
C PHE A 53 -16.65 6.00 -7.55
N ILE A 54 -15.92 6.50 -8.55
CA ILE A 54 -14.57 7.05 -8.36
C ILE A 54 -14.65 8.36 -7.58
N GLY A 55 -15.57 9.27 -7.92
CA GLY A 55 -15.70 10.57 -7.25
C GLY A 55 -16.04 10.48 -5.76
N ILE A 56 -16.95 9.59 -5.36
CA ILE A 56 -17.38 9.44 -3.96
C ILE A 56 -16.36 8.64 -3.15
N SER A 57 -15.75 7.60 -3.72
CA SER A 57 -14.66 6.89 -3.05
C SER A 57 -13.45 7.81 -2.87
N VAL A 58 -13.08 8.61 -3.87
CA VAL A 58 -12.03 9.63 -3.77
C VAL A 58 -12.41 10.73 -2.79
N LEU A 59 -13.64 11.24 -2.76
CA LEU A 59 -14.09 12.24 -1.78
C LEU A 59 -14.12 11.70 -0.35
N SER A 60 -14.52 10.44 -0.16
CA SER A 60 -14.55 9.79 1.15
C SER A 60 -13.14 9.48 1.66
N ILE A 61 -12.25 9.00 0.78
CA ILE A 61 -10.83 8.78 1.07
C ILE A 61 -10.14 10.12 1.32
N THR A 62 -10.40 11.16 0.53
CA THR A 62 -9.82 12.49 0.78
C THR A 62 -10.37 13.14 2.04
N ALA A 63 -11.65 12.96 2.39
CA ALA A 63 -12.21 13.42 3.67
C ALA A 63 -11.60 12.68 4.88
N LEU A 64 -11.43 11.36 4.77
CA LEU A 64 -10.75 10.54 5.79
C LEU A 64 -9.27 10.90 5.93
N LEU A 65 -8.56 11.07 4.80
CA LEU A 65 -7.18 11.54 4.78
C LEU A 65 -7.06 12.97 5.31
N PHE A 66 -8.02 13.85 5.01
CA PHE A 66 -8.03 15.21 5.54
C PHE A 66 -8.20 15.19 7.06
N ILE A 67 -9.14 14.41 7.60
CA ILE A 67 -9.29 14.24 9.06
C ILE A 67 -8.02 13.64 9.70
N TYR A 68 -7.35 12.72 9.01
CA TYR A 68 -6.12 12.06 9.48
C TYR A 68 -4.88 12.97 9.42
N PHE A 69 -4.72 13.76 8.35
CA PHE A 69 -3.54 14.61 8.09
C PHE A 69 -3.68 16.07 8.52
N TYR A 70 -4.89 16.59 8.69
CA TYR A 70 -5.14 17.93 9.23
C TYR A 70 -4.41 18.22 10.56
N PRO A 71 -4.36 17.31 11.56
CA PRO A 71 -3.61 17.55 12.79
C PRO A 71 -2.09 17.47 12.61
N ILE A 72 -1.58 16.69 11.65
CA ILE A 72 -0.14 16.60 11.33
C ILE A 72 0.31 17.91 10.67
N LYS A 73 -0.48 18.43 9.73
CA LYS A 73 -0.26 19.73 9.10
C LYS A 73 -0.25 20.84 10.15
N ASN A 74 -1.20 20.84 11.08
CA ASN A 74 -1.28 21.87 12.12
C ASN A 74 -0.08 21.85 13.09
N LYS A 75 0.43 20.66 13.42
CA LYS A 75 1.66 20.50 14.23
C LYS A 75 2.92 20.94 13.47
N LEU A 76 2.95 20.78 12.14
CA LEU A 76 4.03 21.27 11.27
C LEU A 76 3.96 22.78 11.06
N THR A 77 2.77 23.39 10.95
CA THR A 77 2.63 24.86 10.90
C THR A 77 2.99 25.51 12.23
N GLN A 78 2.64 24.91 13.38
CA GLN A 78 3.11 25.40 14.68
C GLN A 78 4.64 25.34 14.81
N ARG A 79 5.29 24.31 14.26
CA ARG A 79 6.77 24.22 14.18
C ARG A 79 7.38 25.24 13.21
N LYS A 80 6.66 25.66 12.17
CA LYS A 80 7.12 26.72 11.24
C LYS A 80 6.98 28.11 11.86
N GLN A 81 5.88 28.38 12.58
CA GLN A 81 5.68 29.64 13.31
C GLN A 81 6.67 29.80 14.48
N GLN A 82 7.10 28.72 15.14
CA GLN A 82 8.19 28.76 16.12
C GLN A 82 9.59 28.96 15.49
N LYS A 83 9.77 28.70 14.19
CA LYS A 83 11.07 28.87 13.50
C LYS A 83 11.29 30.29 12.97
N GLU A 84 10.29 31.17 13.00
CA GLU A 84 10.43 32.56 12.52
C GLU A 84 11.05 33.53 13.54
N PHE A 85 11.30 33.11 14.79
CA PHE A 85 12.18 33.82 15.72
C PHE A 85 13.53 33.10 15.82
N LYS A 86 14.47 33.46 14.93
CA LYS A 86 15.89 33.17 15.11
C LYS A 86 16.61 34.44 15.57
N PRO A 87 17.29 34.46 16.73
CA PRO A 87 18.39 35.39 16.92
C PRO A 87 19.57 34.96 16.03
N GLN A 88 20.30 35.96 15.55
CA GLN A 88 21.37 35.86 14.57
C GLN A 88 22.62 35.25 15.23
N ASN A 89 23.01 34.04 14.84
CA ASN A 89 24.27 33.42 15.25
C ASN A 89 25.13 33.08 14.02
N ASN A 90 26.39 33.51 14.08
CA ASN A 90 27.47 33.16 13.15
C ASN A 90 27.67 31.63 13.07
N PRO A 91 28.22 31.10 11.95
CA PRO A 91 28.45 29.67 11.79
C PRO A 91 29.56 29.21 12.75
N ILE A 92 29.22 28.27 13.64
CA ILE A 92 30.16 27.55 14.50
C ILE A 92 30.58 26.27 13.78
N ASP A 93 31.88 26.00 13.79
CA ASP A 93 32.56 24.81 13.27
C ASP A 93 31.90 23.49 13.71
N LEU A 94 31.73 22.57 12.76
CA LEU A 94 30.89 21.37 12.87
C LEU A 94 31.59 20.10 13.40
N ASN A 95 32.75 20.21 14.04
CA ASN A 95 33.61 19.04 14.30
C ASN A 95 33.97 18.74 15.77
N ALA A 96 33.29 19.28 16.80
CA ALA A 96 33.75 19.09 18.20
C ALA A 96 32.72 18.90 19.35
N PRO A 97 31.54 18.26 19.18
CA PRO A 97 30.90 17.65 20.37
C PRO A 97 30.37 16.21 20.20
N THR A 98 30.33 15.65 18.98
CA THR A 98 29.69 14.34 18.72
C THR A 98 30.43 13.14 19.33
N LYS A 99 31.72 13.31 19.67
CA LYS A 99 32.57 12.23 20.17
C LYS A 99 32.35 11.95 21.66
N GLU A 100 32.13 12.98 22.48
CA GLU A 100 31.91 12.86 23.93
C GLU A 100 30.50 12.33 24.26
N ILE A 101 29.46 12.78 23.54
CA ILE A 101 28.07 12.30 23.65
C ILE A 101 28.00 10.77 23.47
N SER A 102 28.77 10.27 22.50
CA SER A 102 28.79 8.84 22.17
C SER A 102 29.48 7.99 23.24
N LEU A 103 30.43 8.55 23.99
CA LEU A 103 31.20 7.81 24.99
C LEU A 103 30.36 7.56 26.25
N LEU A 104 29.76 8.60 26.84
CA LEU A 104 28.90 8.47 28.03
C LEU A 104 27.67 7.58 27.76
N HIS A 105 27.02 7.75 26.60
CA HIS A 105 25.89 6.91 26.21
C HIS A 105 26.28 5.43 26.11
N ASN A 106 27.41 5.13 25.46
CA ASN A 106 27.88 3.76 25.28
C ASN A 106 28.34 3.12 26.60
N GLU A 107 29.00 3.89 27.47
CA GLU A 107 29.41 3.43 28.80
C GLU A 107 28.21 2.99 29.65
N ILE A 108 27.16 3.81 29.72
CA ILE A 108 25.94 3.48 30.47
C ILE A 108 25.28 2.22 29.88
N ILE A 109 25.15 2.12 28.55
CA ILE A 109 24.55 0.94 27.91
C ILE A 109 25.37 -0.32 28.17
N GLN A 110 26.70 -0.24 28.10
CA GLN A 110 27.57 -1.38 28.36
C GLN A 110 27.47 -1.85 29.81
N ALA A 111 27.52 -0.92 30.77
CA ALA A 111 27.33 -1.24 32.19
C ALA A 111 25.98 -1.94 32.45
N LEU A 112 24.88 -1.36 31.95
CA LEU A 112 23.53 -1.93 32.13
C LEU A 112 23.35 -3.27 31.41
N ARG A 113 23.95 -3.46 30.23
CA ARG A 113 23.92 -4.75 29.51
C ARG A 113 24.71 -5.82 30.24
N ASN A 114 25.86 -5.48 30.80
CA ASN A 114 26.71 -6.43 31.54
C ASN A 114 26.01 -6.92 32.81
N GLN A 115 25.26 -6.03 33.50
CA GLN A 115 24.61 -6.35 34.77
C GLN A 115 23.19 -6.96 34.61
N TYR A 116 22.38 -6.46 33.66
CA TYR A 116 20.96 -6.87 33.52
C TYR A 116 20.64 -7.67 32.24
N GLY A 117 21.63 -7.80 31.33
CA GLY A 117 21.50 -8.47 30.04
C GLY A 117 20.94 -7.57 28.93
N THR A 118 20.66 -8.16 27.76
CA THR A 118 20.17 -7.44 26.58
C THR A 118 18.78 -6.80 26.76
N PHE A 119 17.97 -7.29 27.70
CA PHE A 119 16.63 -6.78 28.02
C PHE A 119 16.61 -5.82 29.23
N TRP A 120 17.74 -5.18 29.57
CA TRP A 120 17.84 -4.25 30.69
C TRP A 120 16.80 -3.12 30.66
N HIS A 121 16.38 -2.68 29.47
CA HIS A 121 15.40 -1.60 29.28
C HIS A 121 14.06 -1.81 30.01
N ALA A 122 13.68 -3.06 30.30
CA ALA A 122 12.45 -3.39 31.03
C ALA A 122 12.66 -3.54 32.55
N LYS A 123 13.91 -3.73 32.98
CA LYS A 123 14.28 -4.01 34.38
C LYS A 123 14.77 -2.78 35.12
N VAL A 124 15.25 -1.77 34.39
CA VAL A 124 15.85 -0.56 34.96
C VAL A 124 14.82 0.57 34.98
N SER A 125 14.68 1.28 36.09
CA SER A 125 13.97 2.56 36.19
C SER A 125 14.96 3.73 36.07
N ILE A 126 14.64 4.75 35.27
CA ILE A 126 15.50 5.93 35.08
C ILE A 126 14.88 7.12 35.81
N GLN A 127 15.61 7.66 36.78
CA GLN A 127 15.22 8.83 37.58
C GLN A 127 16.14 10.00 37.30
N LEU A 128 15.55 11.16 36.99
CA LEU A 128 16.31 12.38 36.73
C LEU A 128 16.30 13.29 37.96
N LEU A 129 17.48 13.65 38.47
CA LEU A 129 17.63 14.57 39.59
C LEU A 129 17.96 15.97 39.09
N LEU A 130 17.14 16.95 39.46
CA LEU A 130 17.30 18.37 39.12
C LEU A 130 17.51 19.16 40.42
N GLY A 131 18.53 20.01 40.48
CA GLY A 131 18.80 20.82 41.66
C GLY A 131 20.22 21.38 41.69
N SER A 132 20.48 22.24 42.68
CA SER A 132 21.81 22.79 42.89
C SER A 132 22.81 21.67 43.19
N HIS A 133 24.08 21.91 42.82
CA HIS A 133 25.16 20.96 43.04
C HIS A 133 25.24 20.50 44.51
N SER A 134 25.11 21.43 45.46
CA SER A 134 25.12 21.13 46.90
C SER A 134 23.94 20.27 47.34
N ALA A 135 22.74 20.52 46.80
CA ALA A 135 21.52 19.83 47.21
C ALA A 135 21.53 18.37 46.75
N VAL A 136 21.93 18.15 45.50
CA VAL A 136 22.00 16.82 44.91
C VAL A 136 23.09 15.98 45.58
N GLU A 137 24.25 16.57 45.86
CA GLU A 137 25.36 15.88 46.55
C GLU A 137 24.98 15.41 47.96
N LYS A 138 24.10 16.14 48.66
CA LYS A 138 23.56 15.75 49.97
C LYS A 138 22.55 14.59 49.89
N LEU A 139 21.86 14.44 48.75
CA LEU A 139 20.87 13.38 48.52
C LEU A 139 21.50 12.10 47.95
N ALA A 140 22.39 12.26 46.98
CA ALA A 140 23.10 11.22 46.25
C ALA A 140 24.57 11.67 46.11
N PRO A 141 25.46 11.27 47.03
CA PRO A 141 26.85 11.74 47.02
C PRO A 141 27.56 11.24 45.75
N SER A 142 28.54 11.99 45.28
CA SER A 142 29.32 11.85 44.03
C SER A 142 28.54 11.85 42.71
N LEU A 143 27.20 11.91 42.72
CA LEU A 143 26.39 11.89 41.50
C LEU A 143 26.69 13.10 40.60
N THR A 144 27.05 14.23 41.20
CA THR A 144 27.38 15.45 40.47
C THR A 144 28.71 15.34 39.70
N GLN A 145 29.64 14.51 40.18
CA GLN A 145 30.94 14.26 39.55
C GLN A 145 30.86 13.13 38.52
N GLU A 146 30.10 12.07 38.84
CA GLU A 146 29.96 10.86 38.03
C GLU A 146 28.86 10.97 36.94
N ILE A 147 27.96 11.96 37.05
CA ILE A 147 26.82 12.24 36.16
C ILE A 147 25.72 11.17 36.22
N TRP A 148 26.07 9.90 36.41
CA TRP A 148 25.14 8.78 36.54
C TRP A 148 25.56 7.80 37.63
N GLN A 149 24.58 7.20 38.31
CA GLN A 149 24.82 6.14 39.30
C GLN A 149 23.74 5.07 39.19
N GLU A 150 24.14 3.81 39.35
CA GLU A 150 23.25 2.64 39.26
C GLU A 150 23.22 1.85 40.57
N CYS A 151 22.03 1.36 40.95
CA CYS A 151 21.88 0.34 41.97
C CYS A 151 20.52 -0.36 41.86
N ASP A 152 20.50 -1.69 41.99
CA ASP A 152 19.28 -2.51 42.05
C ASP A 152 18.23 -2.17 40.98
N GLY A 153 18.66 -1.84 39.76
CA GLY A 153 17.77 -1.53 38.66
C GLY A 153 17.19 -0.11 38.74
N THR A 154 17.80 0.79 39.49
CA THR A 154 17.47 2.21 39.53
C THR A 154 18.67 3.03 39.11
N LEU A 155 18.55 3.68 37.95
CA LEU A 155 19.56 4.55 37.37
C LEU A 155 19.23 6.01 37.73
N LEU A 156 20.10 6.65 38.49
CA LEU A 156 20.06 8.07 38.80
C LEU A 156 20.90 8.83 37.78
N ILE A 157 20.35 9.91 37.22
CA ILE A 157 21.06 10.79 36.29
C ILE A 157 20.97 12.22 36.81
N TYR A 158 22.10 12.92 36.87
CA TYR A 158 22.14 14.33 37.20
C TYR A 158 21.72 15.19 36.00
N GLY A 159 20.64 15.95 36.18
CA GLY A 159 20.07 16.82 35.15
C GLY A 159 20.51 18.28 35.22
N GLY A 160 21.31 18.67 36.21
CA GLY A 160 21.74 20.06 36.43
C GLY A 160 20.78 20.88 37.30
N ASP A 161 21.05 22.18 37.39
CA ASP A 161 20.21 23.12 38.12
C ASP A 161 19.05 23.65 37.23
N ILE A 162 17.95 24.07 37.86
CA ILE A 162 16.72 24.51 37.19
C ILE A 162 16.87 25.80 36.41
N GLY A 163 17.83 26.65 36.79
CA GLY A 163 18.14 27.91 36.11
C GLY A 163 19.01 27.75 34.86
N SER A 164 19.80 26.68 34.78
CA SER A 164 20.60 26.33 33.60
C SER A 164 19.79 25.43 32.68
N SER A 165 19.65 25.78 31.40
CA SER A 165 19.09 24.85 30.42
C SER A 165 19.91 23.56 30.43
N MET A 166 19.26 22.42 30.59
CA MET A 166 19.93 21.12 30.57
C MET A 166 20.76 20.98 29.29
N ASP A 167 22.03 20.59 29.43
CA ASP A 167 22.95 20.44 28.31
C ASP A 167 22.34 19.57 27.21
N ALA A 168 22.36 20.06 25.96
CA ALA A 168 21.73 19.39 24.82
C ALA A 168 22.25 17.95 24.64
N GLU A 169 23.52 17.73 24.98
CA GLU A 169 24.20 16.43 25.03
C GLU A 169 23.52 15.43 25.98
N ARG A 170 23.17 15.86 27.21
CA ARG A 170 22.51 14.99 28.19
C ARG A 170 21.09 14.65 27.75
N LEU A 171 20.37 15.62 27.18
CA LEU A 171 19.04 15.42 26.63
C LEU A 171 19.04 14.40 25.48
N GLU A 172 20.01 14.50 24.56
CA GLU A 172 20.16 13.51 23.48
C GLU A 172 20.51 12.13 24.02
N THR A 173 21.39 12.06 25.01
CA THR A 173 21.74 10.80 25.69
C THR A 173 20.48 10.15 26.29
N LEU A 174 19.62 10.89 26.99
CA LEU A 174 18.35 10.38 27.53
C LEU A 174 17.40 9.86 26.43
N LYS A 175 17.30 10.56 25.30
CA LYS A 175 16.49 10.11 24.14
C LYS A 175 17.03 8.81 23.54
N GLN A 176 18.34 8.64 23.52
CA GLN A 176 19.00 7.47 22.96
C GLN A 176 18.97 6.26 23.91
N LEU A 177 19.08 6.47 25.23
CA LEU A 177 19.06 5.40 26.26
C LEU A 177 17.77 4.57 26.21
N ARG A 178 16.61 5.21 26.04
CA ARG A 178 15.32 4.49 25.93
C ARG A 178 14.32 5.18 25.01
N ARG A 179 14.18 4.65 23.79
CA ARG A 179 13.29 5.20 22.75
C ARG A 179 11.80 5.29 23.09
N ARG A 180 11.29 4.44 24.00
CA ARG A 180 9.84 4.34 24.30
C ARG A 180 9.43 4.93 25.64
N ARG A 181 10.34 5.01 26.61
CA ARG A 181 10.12 5.50 27.98
C ARG A 181 11.41 6.15 28.49
N PRO A 182 11.74 7.37 28.05
CA PRO A 182 13.04 7.97 28.36
C PRO A 182 13.25 8.18 29.87
N LEU A 183 12.18 8.43 30.63
CA LEU A 183 12.21 8.70 32.07
C LEU A 183 11.04 8.02 32.80
N ASP A 184 11.32 7.51 34.00
CA ASP A 184 10.32 6.90 34.89
C ASP A 184 9.95 7.84 36.07
N GLY A 185 10.76 8.85 36.37
CA GLY A 185 10.45 9.93 37.30
C GLY A 185 11.44 11.10 37.24
N VAL A 186 11.02 12.26 37.74
CA VAL A 186 11.82 13.48 37.88
C VAL A 186 11.77 13.93 39.34
N ILE A 187 12.93 14.11 39.95
CA ILE A 187 13.07 14.57 41.34
C ILE A 187 13.71 15.95 41.32
N TRP A 188 12.96 16.97 41.75
CA TRP A 188 13.51 18.28 42.04
C TRP A 188 14.02 18.31 43.48
N VAL A 189 15.33 18.36 43.65
CA VAL A 189 16.00 18.42 44.96
C VAL A 189 16.13 19.88 45.42
N THR A 190 15.66 20.15 46.64
CA THR A 190 15.81 21.43 47.34
C THR A 190 16.47 21.21 48.69
N GLU A 191 16.99 22.27 49.31
CA GLU A 191 17.56 22.14 50.65
C GLU A 191 16.66 22.82 51.69
N ASN A 192 16.69 22.28 52.90
CA ASN A 192 16.16 22.93 54.08
C ASN A 192 17.25 23.03 55.13
N SER A 193 17.23 24.10 55.92
CA SER A 193 18.06 24.22 57.10
C SER A 193 17.16 24.32 58.32
N ILE A 194 17.47 23.52 59.33
CA ILE A 194 16.82 23.54 60.64
C ILE A 194 17.83 24.16 61.61
N SER A 195 17.41 25.09 62.47
CA SER A 195 18.30 25.64 63.49
C SER A 195 18.73 24.53 64.46
N SER A 196 20.00 24.56 64.87
CA SER A 196 20.58 23.59 65.81
C SER A 196 20.22 23.87 67.27
N GLN A 197 19.56 25.01 67.56
CA GLN A 197 19.15 25.37 68.91
C GLN A 197 17.75 24.78 69.19
N LEU A 198 17.62 24.02 70.28
CA LEU A 198 16.40 23.31 70.68
C LEU A 198 15.15 24.20 70.89
N LEU A 199 15.30 25.53 70.88
CA LEU A 199 14.21 26.50 71.03
C LEU A 199 13.97 27.40 69.80
N ASP A 200 14.88 27.41 68.81
CA ASP A 200 14.69 28.16 67.57
C ASP A 200 14.07 27.25 66.50
N ASN A 201 12.75 27.29 66.39
CA ASN A 201 11.98 26.33 65.57
C ASN A 201 11.81 26.76 64.10
N ASN A 202 12.77 27.50 63.55
CA ASN A 202 12.68 28.00 62.18
C ASN A 202 13.32 27.00 61.22
N VAL A 203 12.49 26.35 60.40
CA VAL A 203 12.94 25.65 59.19
C VAL A 203 12.91 26.66 58.06
N THR A 204 14.06 26.88 57.43
CA THR A 204 14.14 27.72 56.23
C THR A 204 14.40 26.85 55.02
N PHE A 205 13.62 27.03 53.96
CA PHE A 205 13.85 26.35 52.69
C PHE A 205 14.73 27.22 51.80
N THR A 206 15.84 26.68 51.33
CA THR A 206 16.65 27.36 50.32
C THR A 206 16.08 27.00 48.94
N ASN A 207 15.92 28.00 48.08
CA ASN A 207 15.44 27.85 46.70
C ASN A 207 14.00 27.30 46.51
N LEU A 208 13.16 27.26 47.55
CA LEU A 208 11.75 26.84 47.47
C LEU A 208 10.81 28.05 47.67
N ASN A 209 10.68 28.87 46.63
CA ASN A 209 9.77 30.02 46.59
C ASN A 209 8.82 29.90 45.38
N THR A 210 7.74 30.67 45.36
CA THR A 210 6.77 30.67 44.24
C THR A 210 7.42 30.95 42.88
N ALA A 211 8.41 31.85 42.83
CA ALA A 211 9.14 32.17 41.61
C ALA A 211 10.04 31.01 41.12
N THR A 212 10.75 30.34 42.03
CA THR A 212 11.62 29.22 41.68
C THR A 212 10.80 27.99 41.29
N ALA A 213 9.70 27.71 41.97
CA ALA A 213 8.76 26.66 41.59
C ALA A 213 8.11 26.92 40.23
N HIS A 214 7.80 28.18 39.89
CA HIS A 214 7.31 28.54 38.57
C HIS A 214 8.36 28.26 37.46
N ASN A 215 9.61 28.63 37.72
CA ASN A 215 10.72 28.37 36.80
C ASN A 215 10.98 26.87 36.66
N ALA A 216 10.96 26.12 37.76
CA ALA A 216 11.08 24.66 37.78
C ALA A 216 9.98 24.00 36.96
N GLY A 217 8.72 24.40 37.15
CA GLY A 217 7.60 23.89 36.37
C GLY A 217 7.75 24.18 34.88
N ARG A 218 8.28 25.36 34.50
CA ARG A 218 8.55 25.69 33.10
C ARG A 218 9.69 24.85 32.51
N ALA A 219 10.79 24.70 33.24
CA ALA A 219 11.95 23.91 32.81
C ALA A 219 11.56 22.44 32.60
N ILE A 220 10.84 21.85 33.55
CA ILE A 220 10.37 20.46 33.49
C ILE A 220 9.36 20.27 32.34
N GLN A 221 8.45 21.23 32.14
CA GLN A 221 7.50 21.16 31.02
C GLN A 221 8.21 21.21 29.66
N ASN A 222 9.22 22.06 29.50
CA ASN A 222 10.03 22.12 28.28
C ASN A 222 10.75 20.79 28.05
N LEU A 223 11.34 20.22 29.11
CA LEU A 223 11.97 18.89 29.07
C LEU A 223 10.98 17.81 28.60
N PHE A 224 9.76 17.78 29.14
CA PHE A 224 8.73 16.83 28.70
C PHE A 224 8.29 17.04 27.25
N GLN A 225 8.23 18.29 26.78
CA GLN A 225 7.93 18.59 25.37
C GLN A 225 9.05 18.13 24.43
N GLU A 226 10.31 18.32 24.81
CA GLU A 226 11.46 17.90 24.03
C GLU A 226 11.65 16.39 23.99
N LEU A 227 11.34 15.70 25.09
CA LEU A 227 11.34 14.24 25.17
C LEU A 227 10.08 13.61 24.55
N GLY A 228 8.98 14.36 24.42
CA GLY A 228 7.68 13.82 24.01
C GLY A 228 7.10 12.83 25.01
N TRP A 229 7.47 12.95 26.28
CA TRP A 229 7.16 12.02 27.36
C TRP A 229 6.93 12.79 28.66
N ARG A 230 5.91 12.40 29.45
CA ARG A 230 5.65 12.92 30.80
C ARG A 230 6.03 11.86 31.83
N ALA A 231 6.63 12.28 32.93
CA ALA A 231 7.02 11.43 34.06
C ALA A 231 6.59 12.11 35.38
N PRO A 232 6.31 11.35 36.46
CA PRO A 232 5.91 11.89 37.75
C PRO A 232 6.99 12.83 38.30
N VAL A 233 6.56 14.00 38.77
CA VAL A 233 7.45 15.04 39.33
C VAL A 233 7.34 15.03 40.85
N TRP A 234 8.48 14.81 41.51
CA TRP A 234 8.62 14.84 42.96
C TRP A 234 9.46 16.04 43.38
N VAL A 235 9.14 16.65 44.52
CA VAL A 235 10.03 17.62 45.17
C VAL A 235 10.65 16.95 46.38
N TRP A 236 11.97 16.97 46.49
CA TRP A 236 12.68 16.35 47.60
C TRP A 236 13.48 17.41 48.35
N SER A 237 13.03 17.74 49.56
CA SER A 237 13.71 18.69 50.44
C SER A 237 14.67 17.96 51.39
N VAL A 238 15.96 18.26 51.27
CA VAL A 238 17.06 17.63 52.01
C VAL A 238 17.60 18.57 53.07
N SER A 239 17.83 18.05 54.28
CA SER A 239 18.37 18.88 55.36
C SER A 239 19.87 19.08 55.30
N ASP A 240 20.31 20.31 55.56
CA ASP A 240 21.73 20.68 55.62
C ASP A 240 22.43 20.11 56.88
N GLN A 241 21.70 19.85 57.96
CA GLN A 241 22.29 19.45 59.24
C GLN A 241 22.39 17.94 59.43
N GLN A 242 23.60 17.41 59.22
CA GLN A 242 23.93 15.98 59.36
C GLN A 242 23.85 15.47 60.81
N SER A 243 24.13 16.33 61.81
CA SER A 243 24.22 15.92 63.23
C SER A 243 22.87 15.64 63.89
N LEU A 244 21.76 16.07 63.26
CA LEU A 244 20.41 16.00 63.84
C LEU A 244 19.62 14.75 63.45
N SER A 245 20.27 13.80 62.76
CA SER A 245 19.58 12.82 61.93
C SER A 245 20.08 11.41 62.17
N ALA A 246 19.14 10.46 62.28
CA ALA A 246 19.49 9.04 62.44
C ALA A 246 19.98 8.43 61.13
N VAL A 247 20.90 7.47 61.23
CA VAL A 247 21.48 6.76 60.07
C VAL A 247 20.41 6.06 59.21
N GLU A 248 19.28 5.67 59.80
CA GLU A 248 18.21 4.92 59.13
C GLU A 248 16.82 5.60 59.19
N THR A 249 16.73 6.93 59.08
CA THR A 249 15.39 7.56 59.00
C THR A 249 14.75 7.36 57.62
N PRO A 250 13.52 6.83 57.49
CA PRO A 250 12.81 6.81 56.21
C PRO A 250 12.50 8.23 55.73
N SER A 251 12.33 8.41 54.41
CA SER A 251 11.84 9.68 53.85
C SER A 251 10.35 9.82 54.17
N ILE A 252 9.95 10.99 54.65
CA ILE A 252 8.53 11.29 54.86
C ILE A 252 7.97 11.86 53.58
N LEU A 253 6.93 11.21 53.06
CA LEU A 253 6.36 11.47 51.75
C LEU A 253 4.92 11.97 51.90
N CYS A 254 4.64 13.12 51.30
CA CYS A 254 3.28 13.61 51.10
C CYS A 254 2.90 13.39 49.65
N MET A 255 2.00 12.42 49.40
CA MET A 255 1.47 12.15 48.06
C MET A 255 0.40 13.17 47.70
N THR A 256 0.30 13.47 46.41
CA THR A 256 -0.75 14.35 45.87
C THR A 256 -1.59 13.61 44.87
N GLU A 257 -2.92 13.75 44.96
CA GLU A 257 -3.81 13.23 43.94
C GLU A 257 -3.77 14.12 42.69
N GLN A 258 -4.19 13.55 41.55
CA GLN A 258 -4.21 14.26 40.29
C GLN A 258 -5.18 15.46 40.35
N ASN A 259 -4.68 16.66 40.02
CA ASN A 259 -5.43 17.93 40.04
C ASN A 259 -5.87 18.42 41.43
N MET A 260 -5.18 18.02 42.51
CA MET A 260 -5.43 18.58 43.83
C MET A 260 -5.22 20.10 43.83
N PRO A 261 -6.11 20.91 44.43
CA PRO A 261 -5.83 22.34 44.59
C PRO A 261 -4.65 22.55 45.54
N ALA A 262 -3.86 23.61 45.32
CA ALA A 262 -2.68 23.89 46.13
C ALA A 262 -2.99 24.04 47.63
N GLU A 263 -4.20 24.50 47.97
CA GLU A 263 -4.70 24.64 49.34
C GLU A 263 -4.85 23.27 50.04
N ALA A 264 -5.19 22.23 49.29
CA ALA A 264 -5.36 20.87 49.81
C ALA A 264 -4.03 20.16 50.11
N LEU A 265 -2.88 20.71 49.71
CA LEU A 265 -1.57 20.19 50.13
C LEU A 265 -1.30 20.41 51.62
N SER A 266 -1.78 21.53 52.17
CA SER A 266 -1.58 21.86 53.58
C SER A 266 -2.21 20.84 54.56
N PRO A 267 -3.48 20.40 54.42
CA PRO A 267 -4.05 19.37 55.29
C PRO A 267 -3.38 18.01 55.08
N SER A 268 -2.94 17.67 53.85
CA SER A 268 -2.19 16.44 53.58
C SER A 268 -0.81 16.42 54.25
N LEU A 269 -0.17 17.57 54.42
CA LEU A 269 1.06 17.66 55.20
C LEU A 269 0.80 17.52 56.71
N LEU A 270 -0.30 18.08 57.21
CA LEU A 270 -0.68 17.97 58.62
C LEU A 270 -1.05 16.53 59.02
N SER A 271 -1.62 15.73 58.10
CA SER A 271 -1.93 14.32 58.38
C SER A 271 -0.70 13.44 58.60
N LEU A 272 0.49 13.91 58.21
CA LEU A 272 1.76 13.20 58.42
C LEU A 272 2.35 13.42 59.84
N ILE A 273 1.85 14.41 60.59
CA ILE A 273 2.37 14.74 61.94
C ILE A 273 2.36 13.54 62.90
N PRO A 274 1.28 12.72 63.01
CA PRO A 274 1.29 11.58 63.92
C PRO A 274 2.41 10.58 63.60
N ALA A 275 2.64 10.30 62.31
CA ALA A 275 3.71 9.41 61.88
C ALA A 275 5.11 10.01 62.16
N LEU A 276 5.27 11.31 61.95
CA LEU A 276 6.49 12.05 62.27
C LEU A 276 6.82 12.02 63.77
N VAL A 277 5.82 12.20 64.63
CA VAL A 277 6.00 12.19 66.09
C VAL A 277 6.36 10.80 66.58
N ILE A 278 5.70 9.75 66.09
CA ILE A 278 6.01 8.37 66.48
C ILE A 278 7.43 7.98 66.03
N ASN A 279 7.76 8.20 64.76
CA ASN A 279 9.09 7.86 64.24
C ASN A 279 10.18 8.74 64.84
N GLY A 280 9.89 10.02 65.08
CA GLY A 280 10.80 10.97 65.71
C GLY A 280 11.08 10.66 67.17
N THR A 281 10.07 10.28 67.96
CA THR A 281 10.27 9.85 69.35
C THR A 281 11.08 8.56 69.42
N GLN A 282 10.84 7.60 68.52
CA GLN A 282 11.65 6.39 68.42
C GLN A 282 13.12 6.69 68.04
N ALA A 283 13.36 7.62 67.13
CA ALA A 283 14.73 8.02 66.76
C ALA A 283 15.45 8.72 67.92
N LEU A 284 14.75 9.60 68.65
CA LEU A 284 15.27 10.31 69.81
C LEU A 284 15.60 9.35 70.98
N LEU A 285 14.80 8.30 71.17
CA LEU A 285 15.08 7.26 72.18
C LEU A 285 16.33 6.44 71.86
N ARG A 286 16.73 6.33 70.59
CA ARG A 286 17.96 5.64 70.18
C ARG A 286 19.19 6.52 70.35
N GLU A 287 19.12 7.77 69.90
CA GLU A 287 20.20 8.74 70.09
C GLU A 287 19.61 10.14 70.29
N GLN A 288 20.00 10.82 71.38
CA GLN A 288 19.44 12.12 71.78
C GLN A 288 19.64 13.24 70.74
N LYS A 289 20.59 13.04 69.81
CA LYS A 289 20.89 14.00 68.75
C LYS A 289 19.89 13.93 67.59
N HIS A 290 19.08 12.87 67.50
CA HIS A 290 18.17 12.65 66.36
C HIS A 290 16.83 13.39 66.52
N THR A 291 16.86 14.71 66.34
CA THR A 291 15.68 15.58 66.53
C THR A 291 14.99 16.00 65.24
N TYR A 292 15.56 15.71 64.06
CA TYR A 292 15.07 16.20 62.76
C TYR A 292 13.58 15.98 62.52
N LEU A 293 13.07 14.75 62.74
CA LEU A 293 11.66 14.42 62.46
C LEU A 293 10.69 15.17 63.40
N LEU A 294 11.10 15.38 64.65
CA LEU A 294 10.30 16.11 65.65
C LEU A 294 10.32 17.62 65.37
N ALA A 295 11.47 18.18 65.00
CA ALA A 295 11.59 19.56 64.57
C ALA A 295 10.73 19.84 63.32
N LEU A 296 10.69 18.89 62.37
CA LEU A 296 9.84 18.98 61.19
C LEU A 296 8.35 18.87 61.55
N ALA A 297 7.96 17.97 62.46
CA ALA A 297 6.58 17.87 62.95
C ALA A 297 6.11 19.18 63.61
N GLN A 298 6.96 19.76 64.45
CA GLN A 298 6.68 21.02 65.14
C GLN A 298 6.61 22.20 64.17
N PHE A 299 7.47 22.24 63.16
CA PHE A 299 7.40 23.23 62.09
C PHE A 299 6.09 23.14 61.30
N LEU A 300 5.67 21.92 60.90
CA LEU A 300 4.41 21.72 60.19
C LEU A 300 3.19 22.13 61.04
N GLN A 301 3.25 21.88 62.35
CA GLN A 301 2.20 22.27 63.31
C GLN A 301 2.11 23.79 63.49
N ASN A 302 3.23 24.50 63.50
CA ASN A 302 3.31 25.94 63.74
C ASN A 302 3.12 26.80 62.47
N GLY A 303 2.25 26.35 61.55
CA GLY A 303 1.94 27.06 60.30
C GLY A 303 2.92 26.83 59.15
N GLY A 304 3.99 26.05 59.36
CA GLY A 304 4.97 25.69 58.35
C GLY A 304 4.44 24.78 57.24
N SER A 305 3.21 24.25 57.35
CA SER A 305 2.54 23.53 56.25
C SER A 305 2.08 24.44 55.11
N GLN A 306 1.82 25.72 55.39
CA GLN A 306 1.37 26.70 54.39
C GLN A 306 2.51 27.21 53.50
N GLN A 307 3.74 27.29 54.03
CA GLN A 307 4.92 27.73 53.29
C GLN A 307 5.27 26.83 52.07
N PRO A 308 5.43 25.50 52.20
CA PRO A 308 5.66 24.62 51.06
C PRO A 308 4.42 24.50 50.17
N ALA A 309 3.20 24.52 50.73
CA ALA A 309 1.96 24.47 49.94
C ALA A 309 1.82 25.70 49.01
N THR A 310 2.13 26.90 49.51
CA THR A 310 2.11 28.13 48.71
C THR A 310 3.26 28.18 47.71
N ALA A 311 4.47 27.79 48.11
CA ALA A 311 5.62 27.76 47.22
C ALA A 311 5.43 26.79 46.04
N LEU A 312 4.80 25.62 46.27
CA LEU A 312 4.59 24.58 45.26
C LEU A 312 3.30 24.77 44.44
N ALA A 313 2.43 25.70 44.81
CA ALA A 313 1.20 26.01 44.08
C ALA A 313 1.38 26.15 42.55
N PRO A 314 2.45 26.79 42.03
CA PRO A 314 2.68 26.92 40.59
C PRO A 314 2.84 25.59 39.84
N LEU A 315 3.35 24.54 40.49
CA LEU A 315 3.56 23.22 39.87
C LEU A 315 2.26 22.44 39.68
N ASN A 316 1.23 22.79 40.44
CA ASN A 316 -0.06 22.11 40.46
C ASN A 316 -1.19 22.99 39.88
N THR A 317 -0.85 23.92 38.97
CA THR A 317 -1.82 24.83 38.35
C THR A 317 -2.58 24.15 37.21
N GLN A 318 -3.89 24.39 37.10
CA GLN A 318 -4.73 23.84 36.01
C GLN A 318 -4.24 24.24 34.60
N LEU A 319 -3.53 25.37 34.48
CA LEU A 319 -2.93 25.83 33.22
C LEU A 319 -1.72 24.98 32.77
N ARG A 320 -1.06 24.25 33.68
CA ARG A 320 0.09 23.38 33.37
C ARG A 320 -0.15 22.01 33.98
N THR A 321 -0.55 21.05 33.14
CA THR A 321 -0.77 19.66 33.53
C THR A 321 0.56 18.91 33.73
N LEU A 322 1.36 19.37 34.70
CA LEU A 322 2.49 18.60 35.22
C LEU A 322 1.95 17.52 36.17
N PRO A 323 2.42 16.26 36.06
CA PRO A 323 2.05 15.20 36.99
C PRO A 323 2.82 15.35 38.32
N PHE A 324 2.57 16.44 39.05
CA PHE A 324 3.12 16.63 40.39
C PHE A 324 2.59 15.52 41.31
N SER A 325 3.51 14.77 41.91
CA SER A 325 3.22 13.52 42.62
C SER A 325 3.38 13.65 44.13
N GLY A 326 4.17 14.61 44.61
CA GLY A 326 4.32 14.87 46.03
C GLY A 326 5.61 15.57 46.44
N ILE A 327 5.73 15.79 47.76
CA ILE A 327 6.94 16.28 48.41
C ILE A 327 7.50 15.24 49.37
N ALA A 328 8.82 15.05 49.33
CA ALA A 328 9.60 14.20 50.21
C ALA A 328 10.46 15.07 51.13
N PHE A 329 10.56 14.70 52.41
CA PHE A 329 11.49 15.29 53.36
C PHE A 329 12.48 14.25 53.83
N SER A 330 13.76 14.61 53.84
CA SER A 330 14.78 13.75 54.43
C SER A 330 15.97 14.52 54.99
N PRO A 331 16.72 13.93 55.93
CA PRO A 331 18.03 14.45 56.28
C PRO A 331 19.08 14.17 55.19
N SER A 332 20.25 14.81 55.29
CA SER A 332 21.42 14.56 54.43
C SER A 332 22.16 13.27 54.78
N ILE A 333 22.90 12.73 53.81
CA ILE A 333 23.79 11.56 54.02
C ILE A 333 25.11 12.01 54.63
N ASN A 334 25.66 11.17 55.51
CA ASN A 334 27.07 11.26 55.91
C ASN A 334 27.93 10.40 54.95
N PRO A 335 28.75 11.01 54.07
CA PRO A 335 29.49 10.29 53.03
C PRO A 335 30.61 9.40 53.56
N LEU A 336 31.00 9.54 54.83
CA LEU A 336 32.17 8.89 55.44
C LEU A 336 32.02 7.37 55.67
N ASN A 337 30.80 6.83 55.67
CA ASN A 337 30.53 5.43 56.02
C ASN A 337 30.19 4.50 54.85
N GLN A 338 30.30 4.96 53.60
CA GLN A 338 29.94 4.15 52.43
C GLN A 338 31.17 3.88 51.56
N GLN A 339 31.70 2.66 51.61
CA GLN A 339 32.60 2.15 50.57
C GLN A 339 31.78 1.97 49.28
N ARG A 340 32.13 2.70 48.22
CA ARG A 340 31.36 2.75 46.97
C ARG A 340 32.22 2.34 45.79
N LEU A 341 31.62 1.58 44.87
CA LEU A 341 32.21 1.34 43.55
C LEU A 341 31.91 2.56 42.66
N PRO A 342 32.77 2.88 41.68
CA PRO A 342 32.51 3.95 40.73
C PRO A 342 31.15 3.78 40.03
N ASN A 343 30.41 4.88 39.88
CA ASN A 343 29.08 4.90 39.25
C ASN A 343 28.03 3.97 39.91
N SER A 344 28.23 3.62 41.18
CA SER A 344 27.27 2.86 41.97
C SER A 344 26.79 3.66 43.18
N TRP A 345 25.52 3.53 43.50
CA TRP A 345 24.96 4.04 44.75
C TRP A 345 24.41 2.89 45.59
N HIS A 346 24.03 3.14 46.84
CA HIS A 346 23.39 2.14 47.69
C HIS A 346 22.06 2.68 48.21
N PRO A 347 20.93 1.94 48.04
CA PRO A 347 19.63 2.42 48.47
C PRO A 347 19.47 2.36 49.98
N ASP A 348 19.61 3.53 50.61
CA ASP A 348 19.22 3.75 52.00
C ASP A 348 17.71 3.56 52.21
N THR A 349 17.27 3.47 53.47
CA THR A 349 15.85 3.36 53.85
C THR A 349 14.98 4.49 53.27
N ARG A 350 15.56 5.68 53.04
CA ARG A 350 14.91 6.84 52.39
C ARG A 350 14.54 6.59 50.94
N TRP A 351 15.47 6.03 50.17
CA TRP A 351 15.27 5.72 48.76
C TRP A 351 14.32 4.54 48.59
N LYS A 352 14.41 3.52 49.47
CA LYS A 352 13.46 2.40 49.49
C LYS A 352 12.02 2.88 49.76
N SER A 353 11.84 3.77 50.73
CA SER A 353 10.54 4.38 51.04
C SER A 353 9.95 5.11 49.83
N TRP A 354 10.76 5.92 49.14
CA TRP A 354 10.32 6.66 47.95
C TRP A 354 10.04 5.76 46.75
N LEU A 355 10.89 4.77 46.46
CA LEU A 355 10.70 3.82 45.36
C LEU A 355 9.41 2.99 45.51
N ASN A 356 9.09 2.57 46.74
CA ASN A 356 7.84 1.87 47.04
C ASN A 356 6.63 2.76 46.70
N VAL A 357 6.64 4.02 47.14
CA VAL A 357 5.55 4.97 46.86
C VAL A 357 5.44 5.31 45.37
N GLN A 358 6.56 5.41 44.65
CA GLN A 358 6.54 5.62 43.20
C GLN A 358 5.86 4.46 42.46
N SER A 359 5.98 3.22 42.95
CA SER A 359 5.32 2.07 42.34
C SER A 359 3.79 2.07 42.53
N GLU A 360 3.29 2.73 43.57
CA GLU A 360 1.87 2.81 43.94
C GLU A 360 1.13 4.02 43.34
N LEU A 361 1.80 4.82 42.50
CA LEU A 361 1.20 6.02 41.88
C LEU A 361 -0.05 5.71 41.05
N ALA A 362 -1.08 6.53 41.21
CA ALA A 362 -2.33 6.46 40.44
C ALA A 362 -2.06 6.58 38.93
N SER A 363 -2.87 5.89 38.11
CA SER A 363 -2.68 5.77 36.66
C SER A 363 -2.59 7.11 35.90
N GLY A 364 -3.16 8.18 36.45
CA GLY A 364 -3.09 9.53 35.90
C GLY A 364 -1.77 10.28 36.11
N LEU A 365 -0.95 9.88 37.10
CA LEU A 365 0.36 10.46 37.40
C LEU A 365 1.52 9.60 36.87
N GLN A 366 1.22 8.42 36.33
CA GLN A 366 2.22 7.51 35.79
C GLN A 366 2.91 8.04 34.52
N PRO A 367 4.13 7.55 34.22
CA PRO A 367 4.84 7.89 33.00
C PRO A 367 4.02 7.57 31.73
N ALA A 368 3.84 8.57 30.86
CA ALA A 368 3.04 8.43 29.65
C ALA A 368 3.59 9.25 28.47
N SER A 369 3.27 8.84 27.24
CA SER A 369 3.68 9.61 26.06
C SER A 369 2.91 10.92 25.95
N LEU A 370 3.62 12.00 25.61
CA LEU A 370 3.03 13.31 25.33
C LEU A 370 2.48 13.31 23.88
N GLY A 371 1.26 12.82 23.69
CA GLY A 371 0.63 12.77 22.36
C GLY A 371 -0.41 11.67 22.20
N PHE A 372 -0.72 11.31 20.95
CA PHE A 372 -1.71 10.27 20.64
C PHE A 372 -1.25 8.89 21.09
N ASP A 373 -2.18 8.12 21.66
CA ASP A 373 -1.98 6.71 21.96
C ASP A 373 -1.81 5.93 20.66
N LYS A 374 -0.57 5.57 20.31
CA LYS A 374 -0.26 4.78 19.10
C LYS A 374 -1.09 3.49 19.03
N LYS A 375 -1.42 2.89 20.18
CA LYS A 375 -2.30 1.72 20.29
C LYS A 375 -3.71 2.00 19.76
N ARG A 376 -4.30 3.15 20.13
CA ARG A 376 -5.64 3.54 19.66
C ARG A 376 -5.65 3.83 18.16
N LEU A 377 -4.58 4.44 17.63
CA LEU A 377 -4.46 4.68 16.19
C LEU A 377 -4.40 3.38 15.38
N VAL A 378 -3.64 2.39 15.85
CA VAL A 378 -3.61 1.05 15.22
C VAL A 378 -4.97 0.36 15.32
N GLN A 379 -5.65 0.44 16.48
CA GLN A 379 -6.99 -0.14 16.66
C GLN A 379 -8.01 0.48 15.70
N TYR A 380 -8.04 1.81 15.57
CA TYR A 380 -8.93 2.48 14.61
C TYR A 380 -8.56 2.15 13.17
N GLY A 381 -7.26 2.14 12.83
CA GLY A 381 -6.80 1.73 11.50
C GLY A 381 -7.23 0.31 11.14
N ALA A 382 -7.07 -0.63 12.06
CA ALA A 382 -7.51 -2.02 11.87
C ALA A 382 -9.03 -2.12 11.72
N ALA A 383 -9.81 -1.44 12.56
CA ALA A 383 -11.27 -1.42 12.46
C ALA A 383 -11.74 -0.85 11.11
N THR A 384 -11.12 0.22 10.61
CA THR A 384 -11.44 0.79 9.30
C THR A 384 -11.05 -0.11 8.14
N ALA A 385 -9.94 -0.85 8.25
CA ALA A 385 -9.55 -1.80 7.23
C ALA A 385 -10.54 -2.98 7.16
N MET A 386 -11.00 -3.47 8.33
CA MET A 386 -12.01 -4.53 8.39
C MET A 386 -13.34 -4.11 7.76
N THR A 387 -13.82 -2.89 8.05
CA THR A 387 -15.08 -2.40 7.47
C THR A 387 -14.98 -2.19 5.96
N LEU A 388 -13.86 -1.65 5.47
CA LEU A 388 -13.62 -1.48 4.04
C LEU A 388 -13.53 -2.83 3.32
N TRP A 389 -12.86 -3.81 3.92
CA TRP A 389 -12.78 -5.17 3.38
C TRP A 389 -14.15 -5.85 3.31
N GLY A 390 -14.95 -5.73 4.38
CA GLY A 390 -16.32 -6.25 4.42
C GLY A 390 -17.22 -5.65 3.35
N ALA A 391 -17.16 -4.32 3.15
CA ALA A 391 -17.89 -3.66 2.06
C ALA A 391 -17.45 -4.16 0.67
N GLY A 392 -16.14 -4.33 0.47
CA GLY A 392 -15.58 -4.91 -0.76
C GLY A 392 -16.09 -6.33 -1.04
N MET A 393 -16.20 -7.18 -0.01
CA MET A 393 -16.76 -8.53 -0.15
C MET A 393 -18.22 -8.52 -0.61
N ILE A 394 -19.05 -7.60 -0.09
CA ILE A 394 -20.47 -7.50 -0.48
C ILE A 394 -20.60 -7.11 -1.96
N VAL A 395 -19.83 -6.11 -2.40
CA VAL A 395 -19.82 -5.69 -3.82
C VAL A 395 -19.35 -6.83 -4.71
N SER A 396 -18.28 -7.52 -4.32
CA SER A 396 -17.75 -8.66 -5.04
C SER A 396 -18.77 -9.81 -5.13
N TYR A 397 -19.48 -10.11 -4.05
CA TYR A 397 -20.53 -11.13 -4.04
C TYR A 397 -21.65 -10.81 -5.03
N LEU A 398 -22.21 -9.59 -4.98
CA LEU A 398 -23.33 -9.20 -5.83
C LEU A 398 -22.93 -9.18 -7.31
N ALA A 399 -21.75 -8.62 -7.63
CA ALA A 399 -21.27 -8.55 -9.00
C ALA A 399 -20.93 -9.94 -9.56
N ASN A 400 -20.29 -10.82 -8.78
CA ASN A 400 -20.03 -12.20 -9.22
C ASN A 400 -21.32 -13.01 -9.35
N ARG A 401 -22.29 -12.83 -8.46
CA ARG A 401 -23.59 -13.50 -8.55
C ARG A 401 -24.34 -13.08 -9.82
N GLN A 402 -24.41 -11.79 -10.11
CA GLN A 402 -25.06 -11.29 -11.32
C GLN A 402 -24.39 -11.85 -12.58
N LEU A 403 -23.05 -11.83 -12.62
CA LEU A 403 -22.29 -12.41 -13.73
C LEU A 403 -22.60 -13.91 -13.93
N ILE A 404 -22.68 -14.67 -12.83
CA ILE A 404 -23.05 -16.08 -12.87
C ILE A 404 -24.46 -16.25 -13.44
N GLU A 405 -25.44 -15.55 -12.90
CA GLU A 405 -26.86 -15.67 -13.27
C GLU A 405 -27.11 -15.30 -14.74
N GLU A 406 -26.55 -14.17 -15.20
CA GLU A 406 -26.64 -13.73 -16.60
C GLU A 406 -25.98 -14.73 -17.55
N SER A 407 -24.79 -15.25 -17.20
CA SER A 407 -24.08 -16.21 -18.06
C SER A 407 -24.83 -17.53 -18.24
N TYR A 408 -25.42 -18.07 -17.17
CA TYR A 408 -26.22 -19.29 -17.24
C TYR A 408 -27.54 -19.06 -17.99
N GLN A 409 -28.17 -17.90 -17.81
CA GLN A 409 -29.38 -17.54 -18.54
C GLN A 409 -29.12 -17.48 -20.05
N SER A 410 -28.09 -16.74 -20.49
CA SER A 410 -27.72 -16.66 -21.90
C SER A 410 -27.33 -18.02 -22.48
N ALA A 411 -26.59 -18.85 -21.73
CA ALA A 411 -26.25 -20.21 -22.16
C ALA A 411 -27.50 -21.10 -22.34
N SER A 412 -28.48 -21.00 -21.42
CA SER A 412 -29.72 -21.79 -21.49
C SER A 412 -30.61 -21.41 -22.68
N VAL A 413 -30.68 -20.12 -23.01
CA VAL A 413 -31.43 -19.60 -24.17
C VAL A 413 -30.72 -19.99 -25.47
N ALA A 414 -29.39 -19.87 -25.51
CA ALA A 414 -28.58 -20.28 -26.67
C ALA A 414 -28.69 -21.79 -26.97
N ALA A 415 -28.86 -22.63 -25.96
CA ALA A 415 -29.01 -24.08 -26.10
C ALA A 415 -30.44 -24.53 -26.48
N ASN A 416 -31.45 -23.66 -26.35
CA ASN A 416 -32.84 -24.06 -26.54
C ASN A 416 -33.24 -24.04 -28.02
N SER A 417 -33.38 -25.23 -28.62
CA SER A 417 -33.77 -25.40 -30.02
C SER A 417 -35.24 -25.07 -30.32
N GLN A 418 -36.07 -24.84 -29.30
CA GLN A 418 -37.50 -24.53 -29.47
C GLN A 418 -37.76 -23.03 -29.67
N LEU A 419 -36.78 -22.18 -29.36
CA LEU A 419 -36.91 -20.73 -29.49
C LEU A 419 -36.68 -20.27 -30.94
N PRO A 420 -37.18 -19.07 -31.31
CA PRO A 420 -36.87 -18.46 -32.60
C PRO A 420 -35.37 -18.37 -32.84
N GLU A 421 -34.95 -18.58 -34.09
CA GLU A 421 -33.54 -18.59 -34.47
C GLU A 421 -32.82 -17.26 -34.15
N THR A 422 -33.53 -16.14 -34.26
CA THR A 422 -33.02 -14.79 -33.97
C THR A 422 -32.70 -14.59 -32.48
N GLU A 423 -33.60 -14.99 -31.59
CA GLU A 423 -33.39 -14.91 -30.12
C GLU A 423 -32.25 -15.83 -29.69
N ARG A 424 -32.19 -17.03 -30.25
CA ARG A 424 -31.12 -18.00 -29.98
C ARG A 424 -29.76 -17.47 -30.41
N LEU A 425 -29.64 -16.89 -31.62
CA LEU A 425 -28.39 -16.33 -32.14
C LEU A 425 -27.91 -15.13 -31.31
N LYS A 426 -28.84 -14.28 -30.85
CA LYS A 426 -28.50 -13.18 -29.95
C LYS A 426 -28.01 -13.67 -28.59
N ALA A 427 -28.68 -14.66 -27.99
CA ALA A 427 -28.22 -15.25 -26.74
C ALA A 427 -26.87 -15.97 -26.89
N GLN A 428 -26.63 -16.62 -28.04
CA GLN A 428 -25.34 -17.20 -28.38
C GLN A 428 -24.25 -16.14 -28.45
N TYR A 429 -24.53 -14.99 -29.05
CA TYR A 429 -23.61 -13.87 -29.12
C TYR A 429 -23.29 -13.32 -27.72
N ASP A 430 -24.32 -13.04 -26.91
CA ASP A 430 -24.13 -12.57 -25.53
C ASP A 430 -23.30 -13.58 -24.71
N PHE A 431 -23.57 -14.88 -24.90
CA PHE A 431 -22.79 -15.95 -24.26
C PHE A 431 -21.33 -15.96 -24.71
N GLN A 432 -21.04 -15.83 -26.01
CA GLN A 432 -19.67 -15.73 -26.52
C GLN A 432 -18.95 -14.47 -26.04
N GLN A 433 -19.64 -13.32 -25.94
CA GLN A 433 -19.08 -12.11 -25.37
C GLN A 433 -18.65 -12.33 -23.91
N THR A 434 -19.48 -12.98 -23.10
CA THR A 434 -19.12 -13.28 -21.70
C THR A 434 -17.90 -14.19 -21.63
N LEU A 435 -17.83 -15.26 -22.44
CA LEU A 435 -16.66 -16.13 -22.55
C LEU A 435 -15.40 -15.37 -22.98
N GLY A 436 -15.51 -14.51 -23.99
CA GLY A 436 -14.41 -13.67 -24.47
C GLY A 436 -13.90 -12.73 -23.39
N LEU A 437 -14.80 -12.10 -22.64
CA LEU A 437 -14.46 -11.21 -21.53
C LEU A 437 -13.77 -11.97 -20.38
N LEU A 438 -14.25 -13.16 -20.02
CA LEU A 438 -13.65 -13.99 -18.96
C LEU A 438 -12.25 -14.48 -19.34
N ASN A 439 -12.08 -14.91 -20.60
CA ASN A 439 -10.80 -15.36 -21.16
C ASN A 439 -9.80 -14.19 -21.24
N HIS A 440 -10.25 -13.01 -21.66
CA HIS A 440 -9.42 -11.81 -21.67
C HIS A 440 -8.96 -11.41 -20.24
N ARG A 441 -9.84 -11.55 -19.25
CA ARG A 441 -9.51 -11.30 -17.84
C ARG A 441 -8.54 -12.31 -17.25
N GLU A 442 -8.58 -13.55 -17.72
CA GLU A 442 -7.61 -14.57 -17.31
C GLU A 442 -6.19 -14.25 -17.81
N GLN A 443 -6.08 -13.67 -19.01
CA GLN A 443 -4.80 -13.29 -19.61
C GLN A 443 -4.24 -11.97 -19.05
N THR A 444 -5.09 -10.98 -18.79
CA THR A 444 -4.66 -9.64 -18.34
C THR A 444 -4.71 -9.51 -16.81
N SER A 445 -5.92 -9.42 -16.26
CA SER A 445 -6.20 -9.40 -14.81
C SER A 445 -7.71 -9.26 -14.60
N VAL A 446 -8.24 -9.83 -13.52
CA VAL A 446 -9.63 -9.61 -13.11
C VAL A 446 -9.75 -8.21 -12.45
N PRO A 447 -10.86 -7.46 -12.63
CA PRO A 447 -11.06 -6.21 -11.92
C PRO A 447 -11.05 -6.37 -10.39
N PHE A 448 -10.50 -5.39 -9.65
CA PHE A 448 -10.33 -5.50 -8.19
C PHE A 448 -11.64 -5.61 -7.41
N TRP A 449 -12.75 -5.07 -7.92
CA TRP A 449 -14.05 -5.16 -7.24
C TRP A 449 -14.65 -6.57 -7.28
N LEU A 450 -14.15 -7.47 -8.14
CA LEU A 450 -14.53 -8.88 -8.18
C LEU A 450 -13.62 -9.77 -7.33
N HIS A 451 -12.55 -9.20 -6.73
CA HIS A 451 -11.46 -9.97 -6.13
C HIS A 451 -11.57 -10.26 -4.65
N PHE A 452 -12.35 -9.50 -3.86
CA PHE A 452 -12.34 -9.51 -2.39
C PHE A 452 -12.67 -10.90 -1.78
N GLY A 453 -11.78 -11.88 -1.92
CA GLY A 453 -11.96 -13.29 -1.56
C GLY A 453 -12.94 -14.10 -2.42
N LEU A 454 -13.66 -13.49 -3.36
CA LEU A 454 -14.82 -14.11 -4.04
C LEU A 454 -14.70 -14.18 -5.57
N ASN A 455 -13.48 -14.22 -6.11
CA ASN A 455 -13.27 -14.25 -7.56
C ASN A 455 -13.86 -15.53 -8.20
N SER A 456 -14.86 -15.37 -9.06
CA SER A 456 -15.51 -16.46 -9.78
C SER A 456 -15.05 -16.62 -11.24
N ASN A 457 -14.11 -15.81 -11.73
CA ASN A 457 -13.75 -15.78 -13.16
C ASN A 457 -13.29 -17.14 -13.70
N GLN A 458 -12.26 -17.73 -13.07
CA GLN A 458 -11.72 -19.04 -13.45
C GLN A 458 -12.71 -20.20 -13.24
N PRO A 459 -13.36 -20.36 -12.07
CA PRO A 459 -14.31 -21.46 -11.90
C PRO A 459 -15.49 -21.32 -12.86
N LEU A 460 -16.00 -20.11 -13.10
CA LEU A 460 -17.09 -19.90 -14.07
C LEU A 460 -16.65 -20.26 -15.49
N LEU A 461 -15.49 -19.77 -15.95
CA LEU A 461 -14.93 -20.09 -17.27
C LEU A 461 -14.74 -21.60 -17.47
N ALA A 462 -14.26 -22.32 -16.45
CA ALA A 462 -14.10 -23.77 -16.48
C ALA A 462 -15.44 -24.53 -16.65
N HIS A 463 -16.55 -23.97 -16.18
CA HIS A 463 -17.88 -24.57 -16.35
C HIS A 463 -18.55 -24.17 -17.67
N LEU A 464 -18.33 -22.93 -18.15
CA LEU A 464 -18.97 -22.43 -19.36
C LEU A 464 -18.36 -23.00 -20.65
N TRP A 465 -17.06 -23.33 -20.67
CA TRP A 465 -16.41 -23.91 -21.86
C TRP A 465 -17.03 -25.25 -22.29
N PRO A 466 -17.18 -26.26 -21.41
CA PRO A 466 -17.86 -27.51 -21.77
C PRO A 466 -19.30 -27.30 -22.24
N LEU A 467 -20.04 -26.37 -21.64
CA LEU A 467 -21.40 -26.04 -22.06
C LEU A 467 -21.41 -25.50 -23.49
N TYR A 468 -20.53 -24.54 -23.81
CA TYR A 468 -20.37 -24.02 -25.17
C TYR A 468 -20.05 -25.12 -26.19
N GLN A 469 -19.13 -26.01 -25.85
CA GLN A 469 -18.73 -27.12 -26.71
C GLN A 469 -19.88 -28.10 -26.98
N GLN A 470 -20.77 -28.32 -26.00
CA GLN A 470 -21.86 -29.29 -26.12
C GLN A 470 -23.11 -28.73 -26.81
N THR A 471 -23.43 -27.46 -26.60
CA THR A 471 -24.73 -26.89 -27.03
C THR A 471 -24.61 -25.98 -28.24
N VAL A 472 -23.60 -25.11 -28.27
CA VAL A 472 -23.50 -24.02 -29.25
C VAL A 472 -22.59 -24.41 -30.43
N LEU A 473 -21.49 -25.09 -30.15
CA LEU A 473 -20.50 -25.44 -31.16
C LEU A 473 -21.03 -26.41 -32.24
N PRO A 474 -21.74 -27.51 -31.92
CA PRO A 474 -22.18 -28.47 -32.92
C PRO A 474 -23.06 -27.87 -34.03
N PRO A 475 -24.13 -27.11 -33.75
CA PRO A 475 -24.98 -26.57 -34.81
C PRO A 475 -24.22 -25.58 -35.71
N LEU A 476 -23.33 -24.75 -35.15
CA LEU A 476 -22.51 -23.82 -35.93
C LEU A 476 -21.53 -24.59 -36.84
N ARG A 477 -20.77 -25.52 -36.27
CA ARG A 477 -19.76 -26.30 -37.00
C ARG A 477 -20.38 -27.17 -38.09
N ASP A 478 -21.48 -27.85 -37.78
CA ASP A 478 -22.07 -28.83 -38.68
C ASP A 478 -22.84 -28.17 -39.83
N ASN A 479 -23.45 -26.99 -39.61
CA ASN A 479 -24.02 -26.18 -40.70
C ASN A 479 -22.93 -25.72 -41.67
N ILE A 480 -21.83 -25.14 -41.17
CA ILE A 480 -20.71 -24.72 -42.02
C ILE A 480 -20.12 -25.92 -42.79
N ARG A 481 -19.95 -27.07 -42.13
CA ARG A 481 -19.50 -28.31 -42.77
C ARG A 481 -20.39 -28.69 -43.94
N GLN A 482 -21.71 -28.80 -43.71
CA GLN A 482 -22.66 -29.24 -44.72
C GLN A 482 -22.67 -28.30 -45.93
N GLN A 483 -22.66 -26.99 -45.71
CA GLN A 483 -22.63 -26.00 -46.79
C GLN A 483 -21.35 -26.10 -47.63
N LEU A 484 -20.18 -26.22 -46.99
CA LEU A 484 -18.90 -26.36 -47.68
C LEU A 484 -18.82 -27.68 -48.46
N GLU A 485 -19.26 -28.80 -47.86
CA GLU A 485 -19.28 -30.10 -48.53
C GLU A 485 -20.22 -30.10 -49.73
N GLN A 486 -21.40 -29.49 -49.61
CA GLN A 486 -22.35 -29.36 -50.72
C GLN A 486 -21.79 -28.51 -51.88
N GLN A 487 -21.14 -27.38 -51.60
CA GLN A 487 -20.49 -26.57 -52.63
C GLN A 487 -19.38 -27.33 -53.36
N LEU A 488 -18.54 -28.06 -52.62
CA LEU A 488 -17.45 -28.84 -53.19
C LEU A 488 -17.97 -30.02 -54.03
N GLN A 489 -19.03 -30.68 -53.59
CA GLN A 489 -19.71 -31.73 -54.36
C GLN A 489 -20.38 -31.17 -55.62
N THR A 490 -21.00 -29.99 -55.53
CA THR A 490 -21.63 -29.32 -56.68
C THR A 490 -20.58 -28.95 -57.73
N TYR A 491 -19.43 -28.44 -57.31
CA TYR A 491 -18.29 -28.19 -58.19
C TYR A 491 -17.76 -29.46 -58.86
N ALA A 492 -17.74 -30.58 -58.13
CA ALA A 492 -17.32 -31.88 -58.68
C ALA A 492 -18.25 -32.39 -59.78
N GLN A 493 -19.56 -32.08 -59.71
CA GLN A 493 -20.56 -32.48 -60.69
C GLN A 493 -20.55 -31.66 -61.99
N LEU A 494 -19.92 -30.48 -62.01
CA LEU A 494 -19.83 -29.66 -63.23
C LEU A 494 -19.10 -30.42 -64.35
N SER A 495 -19.45 -30.15 -65.61
CA SER A 495 -18.80 -30.79 -66.74
C SER A 495 -17.33 -30.36 -66.88
N PRO A 496 -16.41 -31.27 -67.26
CA PRO A 496 -15.06 -30.90 -67.64
C PRO A 496 -15.07 -29.83 -68.75
N ASN A 497 -14.26 -28.77 -68.60
CA ASN A 497 -14.09 -27.65 -69.55
C ASN A 497 -15.28 -26.68 -69.74
N SER A 498 -16.35 -26.72 -68.94
CA SER A 498 -17.43 -25.72 -69.04
C SER A 498 -17.01 -24.32 -68.55
N ASP A 499 -17.62 -23.26 -69.10
CA ASP A 499 -17.47 -21.88 -68.59
C ASP A 499 -17.91 -21.77 -67.12
N ASP A 500 -18.98 -22.47 -66.74
CA ASP A 500 -19.49 -22.50 -65.36
C ASP A 500 -18.45 -23.07 -64.38
N ARG A 501 -17.74 -24.15 -64.77
CA ARG A 501 -16.64 -24.71 -63.97
C ARG A 501 -15.50 -23.71 -63.85
N ARG A 502 -15.20 -22.94 -64.90
CA ARG A 502 -14.17 -21.89 -64.85
C ARG A 502 -14.52 -20.78 -63.86
N GLN A 503 -15.77 -20.30 -63.86
CA GLN A 503 -16.23 -19.28 -62.92
C GLN A 503 -16.28 -19.79 -61.48
N ALA A 504 -16.77 -21.03 -61.27
CA ALA A 504 -16.90 -21.62 -59.94
C ALA A 504 -15.57 -22.05 -59.29
N THR A 505 -14.46 -22.10 -60.04
CA THR A 505 -13.17 -22.60 -59.55
C THR A 505 -12.61 -21.77 -58.39
N GLN A 506 -12.74 -20.44 -58.43
CA GLN A 506 -12.25 -19.58 -57.35
C GLN A 506 -13.06 -19.78 -56.07
N GLY A 507 -14.39 -19.87 -56.18
CA GLY A 507 -15.27 -20.17 -55.05
C GLY A 507 -14.95 -21.55 -54.44
N ALA A 508 -14.83 -22.59 -55.28
CA ALA A 508 -14.48 -23.93 -54.81
C ALA A 508 -13.10 -24.01 -54.14
N TYR A 509 -12.12 -23.23 -54.61
CA TYR A 509 -10.83 -23.09 -53.93
C TYR A 509 -10.97 -22.45 -52.55
N GLN A 510 -11.75 -21.38 -52.42
CA GLN A 510 -12.02 -20.73 -51.14
C GLN A 510 -12.76 -21.68 -50.19
N SER A 511 -13.80 -22.39 -50.65
CA SER A 511 -14.54 -23.35 -49.84
C SER A 511 -13.64 -24.50 -49.36
N LEU A 512 -12.74 -25.01 -50.21
CA LEU A 512 -11.77 -26.02 -49.80
C LEU A 512 -10.75 -25.46 -48.78
N LYS A 513 -10.25 -24.25 -48.99
CA LYS A 513 -9.34 -23.59 -48.03
C LYS A 513 -10.02 -23.44 -46.67
N THR A 514 -11.26 -22.97 -46.64
CA THR A 514 -12.08 -22.82 -45.43
C THR A 514 -12.38 -24.17 -44.75
N TYR A 515 -12.66 -25.22 -45.51
CA TYR A 515 -12.81 -26.58 -44.96
C TYR A 515 -11.50 -27.11 -44.33
N LEU A 516 -10.37 -26.84 -44.98
CA LEU A 516 -9.05 -27.21 -44.47
C LEU A 516 -8.71 -26.46 -43.18
N MET A 517 -9.13 -25.21 -43.04
CA MET A 517 -8.95 -24.43 -41.81
C MET A 517 -9.70 -25.04 -40.61
N MET A 518 -10.89 -25.60 -40.82
CA MET A 518 -11.65 -26.30 -39.76
C MET A 518 -11.08 -27.68 -39.40
N THR A 519 -10.39 -28.32 -40.35
CA THR A 519 -9.74 -29.64 -40.16
C THR A 519 -8.27 -29.53 -39.76
N ALA A 520 -7.64 -28.35 -39.83
CA ALA A 520 -6.25 -28.13 -39.46
C ALA A 520 -6.15 -26.78 -38.71
N PRO A 521 -6.45 -26.77 -37.40
CA PRO A 521 -6.65 -25.53 -36.64
C PRO A 521 -5.38 -24.67 -36.54
N GLU A 522 -4.19 -25.26 -36.69
CA GLU A 522 -2.91 -24.52 -36.74
C GLU A 522 -2.79 -23.55 -37.93
N ARG A 523 -3.54 -23.80 -39.01
CA ARG A 523 -3.54 -22.98 -40.23
C ARG A 523 -4.76 -22.06 -40.33
N MET A 524 -5.43 -21.81 -39.21
CA MET A 524 -6.61 -20.96 -39.15
C MET A 524 -6.23 -19.50 -39.42
N GLU A 525 -6.82 -18.89 -40.45
CA GLU A 525 -6.75 -17.44 -40.68
C GLU A 525 -8.13 -16.85 -40.33
N PRO A 526 -8.30 -16.20 -39.16
CA PRO A 526 -9.63 -15.83 -38.67
C PRO A 526 -10.40 -14.89 -39.59
N THR A 527 -9.75 -13.88 -40.16
CA THR A 527 -10.38 -12.92 -41.07
C THR A 527 -10.85 -13.58 -42.36
N PHE A 528 -9.96 -14.34 -43.01
CA PHE A 528 -10.30 -15.07 -44.24
C PHE A 528 -11.43 -16.07 -44.00
N PHE A 529 -11.37 -16.83 -42.91
CA PHE A 529 -12.41 -17.80 -42.57
C PHE A 529 -13.77 -17.11 -42.38
N THR A 530 -13.81 -16.05 -41.58
CA THR A 530 -15.07 -15.33 -41.31
C THR A 530 -15.67 -14.76 -42.58
N ASP A 531 -14.87 -14.09 -43.41
CA ASP A 531 -15.35 -13.49 -44.65
C ASP A 531 -15.82 -14.57 -45.65
N SER A 532 -15.05 -15.66 -45.80
CA SER A 532 -15.43 -16.78 -46.67
C SER A 532 -16.71 -17.46 -46.20
N VAL A 533 -16.83 -17.78 -44.91
CA VAL A 533 -18.00 -18.47 -44.37
C VAL A 533 -19.26 -17.61 -44.45
N LEU A 534 -19.17 -16.30 -44.17
CA LEU A 534 -20.29 -15.37 -44.31
C LEU A 534 -20.84 -15.30 -45.73
N THR A 535 -19.98 -15.36 -46.75
CA THR A 535 -20.44 -15.37 -48.15
C THR A 535 -21.14 -16.68 -48.54
N THR A 536 -20.86 -17.77 -47.82
CA THR A 536 -21.41 -19.10 -48.10
C THR A 536 -22.66 -19.44 -47.28
N LEU A 537 -22.86 -18.82 -46.12
CA LEU A 537 -23.98 -19.10 -45.23
C LEU A 537 -25.23 -18.31 -45.66
N PRO A 538 -26.42 -18.95 -45.70
CA PRO A 538 -27.67 -18.23 -45.90
C PRO A 538 -27.99 -17.34 -44.68
N VAL A 539 -28.73 -16.26 -44.93
CA VAL A 539 -29.24 -15.39 -43.85
C VAL A 539 -30.25 -16.18 -43.00
N PRO A 540 -30.11 -16.22 -41.66
CA PRO A 540 -31.05 -16.86 -40.76
C PRO A 540 -32.49 -16.35 -40.92
N GLN A 541 -33.48 -17.20 -40.67
CA GLN A 541 -34.87 -16.83 -40.89
C GLN A 541 -35.30 -15.72 -39.91
N GLY A 542 -35.88 -14.64 -40.47
CA GLY A 542 -36.36 -13.49 -39.68
C GLY A 542 -35.29 -12.46 -39.30
N MET A 543 -34.07 -12.54 -39.87
CA MET A 543 -32.99 -11.58 -39.66
C MET A 543 -32.71 -10.76 -40.93
N ASN A 544 -32.36 -9.49 -40.77
CA ASN A 544 -31.92 -8.64 -41.88
C ASN A 544 -30.48 -8.99 -42.30
N GLU A 545 -30.15 -8.84 -43.58
CA GLU A 545 -28.81 -9.15 -44.10
C GLU A 545 -27.71 -8.35 -43.40
N GLY A 546 -27.93 -7.05 -43.13
CA GLY A 546 -26.96 -6.21 -42.42
C GLY A 546 -26.73 -6.62 -40.95
N GLU A 547 -27.78 -7.09 -40.28
CA GLU A 547 -27.66 -7.62 -38.90
C GLU A 547 -26.89 -8.93 -38.89
N TRP A 548 -27.15 -9.82 -39.86
CA TRP A 548 -26.40 -11.07 -40.02
C TRP A 548 -24.92 -10.84 -40.35
N GLN A 549 -24.62 -9.86 -41.22
CA GLN A 549 -23.23 -9.49 -41.52
C GLN A 549 -22.46 -8.99 -40.29
N THR A 550 -23.16 -8.40 -39.31
CA THR A 550 -22.52 -7.91 -38.07
C THR A 550 -22.42 -9.03 -37.04
N LEU A 551 -23.55 -9.63 -36.66
CA LEU A 551 -23.61 -10.69 -35.64
C LEU A 551 -22.88 -11.96 -36.09
N GLY A 552 -23.13 -12.41 -37.31
CA GLY A 552 -22.47 -13.59 -37.88
C GLY A 552 -20.95 -13.40 -37.96
N LYS A 553 -20.48 -12.20 -38.30
CA LYS A 553 -19.04 -11.88 -38.30
C LYS A 553 -18.43 -12.07 -36.92
N GLU A 554 -19.04 -11.52 -35.88
CA GLU A 554 -18.50 -11.64 -34.52
C GLU A 554 -18.56 -13.09 -34.02
N LEU A 555 -19.65 -13.81 -34.29
CA LEU A 555 -19.79 -15.22 -33.92
C LEU A 555 -18.72 -16.12 -34.56
N LEU A 556 -18.48 -15.93 -35.86
CA LEU A 556 -17.51 -16.71 -36.63
C LEU A 556 -16.07 -16.30 -36.29
N MET A 557 -15.83 -15.00 -36.09
CA MET A 557 -14.52 -14.49 -35.67
C MET A 557 -14.13 -15.08 -34.31
N PHE A 558 -15.07 -15.13 -33.36
CA PHE A 558 -14.84 -15.78 -32.07
C PHE A 558 -14.48 -17.26 -32.23
N TYR A 559 -15.28 -18.02 -32.99
CA TYR A 559 -14.98 -19.43 -33.26
C TYR A 559 -13.59 -19.59 -33.88
N ALA A 560 -13.25 -18.78 -34.87
CA ALA A 560 -11.98 -18.89 -35.58
C ALA A 560 -10.76 -18.53 -34.72
N GLN A 561 -10.89 -17.58 -33.79
CA GLN A 561 -9.82 -17.24 -32.85
C GLN A 561 -9.63 -18.29 -31.74
N GLN A 562 -10.71 -18.98 -31.36
CA GLN A 562 -10.68 -19.96 -30.27
C GLN A 562 -10.36 -21.38 -30.76
N LEU A 563 -10.62 -21.72 -32.03
CA LEU A 563 -10.34 -23.03 -32.60
C LEU A 563 -8.88 -23.51 -32.43
N PRO A 564 -7.83 -22.68 -32.63
CA PRO A 564 -6.44 -23.09 -32.37
C PRO A 564 -6.14 -23.35 -30.89
N LYS A 565 -6.90 -22.74 -29.97
CA LYS A 565 -6.76 -22.89 -28.52
C LYS A 565 -7.50 -24.12 -27.98
N HIS A 566 -8.45 -24.63 -28.75
CA HIS A 566 -9.32 -25.76 -28.44
C HIS A 566 -9.28 -26.80 -29.56
N PRO A 567 -8.18 -27.56 -29.70
CA PRO A 567 -8.01 -28.54 -30.78
C PRO A 567 -9.11 -29.62 -30.78
N GLU A 568 -9.76 -29.87 -29.64
CA GLU A 568 -10.91 -30.76 -29.51
C GLU A 568 -12.15 -30.31 -30.33
N TRP A 569 -12.17 -29.07 -30.84
CA TRP A 569 -13.25 -28.55 -31.71
C TRP A 569 -13.01 -28.81 -33.20
N GLN A 570 -11.87 -29.37 -33.56
CA GLN A 570 -11.50 -29.68 -34.93
C GLN A 570 -12.54 -30.57 -35.62
N LEU A 571 -12.73 -30.31 -36.91
CA LEU A 571 -13.60 -31.10 -37.76
C LEU A 571 -12.96 -32.45 -38.10
N THR A 572 -13.75 -33.52 -38.09
CA THR A 572 -13.33 -34.84 -38.60
C THR A 572 -13.01 -34.76 -40.10
N THR A 573 -11.78 -35.09 -40.48
CA THR A 573 -11.28 -34.96 -41.85
C THR A 573 -11.93 -35.95 -42.82
N ASN A 574 -12.59 -35.46 -43.87
CA ASN A 574 -13.02 -36.28 -45.01
C ASN A 574 -11.94 -36.29 -46.11
N ASN A 575 -11.02 -37.25 -46.03
CA ASN A 575 -9.89 -37.36 -46.96
C ASN A 575 -10.33 -37.54 -48.43
N ASN A 576 -11.46 -38.21 -48.68
CA ASN A 576 -11.97 -38.44 -50.03
C ASN A 576 -12.39 -37.12 -50.69
N LEU A 577 -13.18 -36.32 -49.97
CA LEU A 577 -13.62 -34.99 -50.43
C LEU A 577 -12.41 -34.08 -50.68
N ILE A 578 -11.47 -34.02 -49.73
CA ILE A 578 -10.27 -33.18 -49.85
C ILE A 578 -9.43 -33.58 -51.08
N ASN A 579 -9.13 -34.87 -51.25
CA ASN A 579 -8.29 -35.33 -52.36
C ASN A 579 -8.99 -35.15 -53.71
N GLN A 580 -10.30 -35.40 -53.79
CA GLN A 580 -11.09 -35.17 -55.00
C GLN A 580 -11.10 -33.69 -55.38
N SER A 581 -11.43 -32.80 -54.44
CA SER A 581 -11.47 -31.37 -54.68
C SER A 581 -10.09 -30.81 -55.05
N ARG A 582 -9.01 -31.24 -54.36
CA ARG A 582 -7.63 -30.86 -54.72
C ARG A 582 -7.28 -31.28 -56.13
N THR A 583 -7.55 -32.53 -56.52
CA THR A 583 -7.22 -33.04 -57.85
C THR A 583 -7.96 -32.26 -58.94
N LEU A 584 -9.26 -31.98 -58.75
CA LEU A 584 -10.06 -31.21 -59.70
C LEU A 584 -9.56 -29.76 -59.83
N LEU A 585 -9.30 -29.10 -58.70
CA LEU A 585 -8.79 -27.73 -58.68
C LEU A 585 -7.39 -27.65 -59.30
N THR A 586 -6.46 -28.53 -58.94
CA THR A 586 -5.11 -28.57 -59.52
C THR A 586 -5.16 -28.85 -61.02
N ARG A 587 -6.05 -29.72 -61.49
CA ARG A 587 -6.23 -29.95 -62.93
C ARG A 587 -6.76 -28.70 -63.63
N GLN A 588 -7.75 -28.02 -63.08
CA GLN A 588 -8.36 -26.84 -63.71
C GLN A 588 -7.44 -25.61 -63.67
N ILE A 589 -6.75 -25.40 -62.55
CA ILE A 589 -5.74 -24.34 -62.38
C ILE A 589 -4.49 -24.66 -63.21
N GLY A 590 -4.09 -25.93 -63.28
CA GLY A 590 -3.01 -26.42 -64.13
C GLY A 590 -3.32 -26.34 -65.62
N GLN A 591 -4.56 -26.52 -66.06
CA GLN A 591 -4.96 -26.22 -67.45
C GLN A 591 -4.88 -24.72 -67.77
N ARG A 592 -4.98 -23.86 -66.74
CA ARG A 592 -4.70 -22.42 -66.81
C ARG A 592 -3.21 -22.09 -66.72
N SER A 593 -2.32 -23.08 -66.48
CA SER A 593 -0.91 -22.81 -66.19
C SER A 593 -0.20 -22.23 -67.41
N GLU A 594 -0.12 -20.91 -67.41
CA GLU A 594 0.89 -19.98 -67.90
C GLU A 594 1.99 -20.55 -68.81
N SER A 595 2.60 -21.69 -68.52
CA SER A 595 3.57 -22.36 -69.40
C SER A 595 3.10 -22.55 -70.86
N ALA A 596 1.84 -22.94 -71.09
CA ALA A 596 1.33 -23.12 -72.46
C ALA A 596 1.08 -21.79 -73.15
N THR A 597 0.56 -20.80 -72.42
CA THR A 597 0.31 -19.44 -72.92
C THR A 597 1.63 -18.70 -73.20
N LEU A 598 2.59 -18.81 -72.28
CA LEU A 598 3.94 -18.23 -72.39
C LEU A 598 4.74 -18.88 -73.52
N TYR A 599 4.65 -20.20 -73.69
CA TYR A 599 5.26 -20.87 -74.84
C TYR A 599 4.62 -20.38 -76.15
N GLN A 600 3.30 -20.22 -76.18
CA GLN A 600 2.60 -19.68 -77.33
C GLN A 600 3.00 -18.22 -77.62
N ASP A 601 3.16 -17.39 -76.60
CA ASP A 601 3.62 -16.00 -76.73
C ASP A 601 5.07 -15.93 -77.25
N VAL A 602 5.95 -16.80 -76.76
CA VAL A 602 7.33 -16.92 -77.27
C VAL A 602 7.33 -17.32 -78.75
N LEU A 603 6.47 -18.27 -79.15
CA LEU A 603 6.34 -18.67 -80.56
C LEU A 603 5.77 -17.54 -81.44
N LEU A 604 4.75 -16.81 -80.98
CA LEU A 604 4.18 -15.67 -81.70
C LEU A 604 5.19 -14.53 -81.86
N GLN A 605 5.98 -14.25 -80.83
CA GLN A 605 7.04 -13.25 -80.91
C GLN A 605 8.13 -13.65 -81.91
N ALA A 606 8.53 -14.92 -81.93
CA ALA A 606 9.50 -15.44 -82.89
C ALA A 606 8.94 -15.42 -84.33
N GLN A 607 7.64 -15.67 -84.52
CA GLN A 607 7.00 -15.67 -85.85
C GLN A 607 7.09 -14.30 -86.55
N HIS A 608 7.11 -13.20 -85.79
CA HIS A 608 7.29 -11.87 -86.36
C HIS A 608 8.73 -11.54 -86.77
N GLN A 609 9.74 -12.23 -86.24
CA GLN A 609 11.16 -11.96 -86.51
C GLN A 609 11.76 -12.85 -87.59
N PHE A 610 11.24 -14.07 -87.74
CA PHE A 610 11.78 -15.04 -88.68
C PHE A 610 10.72 -15.37 -89.74
N PRO A 611 10.88 -14.88 -90.99
CA PRO A 611 9.96 -15.21 -92.06
C PRO A 611 10.04 -16.69 -92.41
N ASP A 612 8.98 -17.20 -93.03
CA ASP A 612 8.90 -18.60 -93.44
C ASP A 612 9.98 -18.94 -94.47
N MET A 613 10.59 -20.13 -94.32
CA MET A 613 11.71 -20.60 -95.12
C MET A 613 11.19 -21.44 -96.29
N THR A 614 11.46 -20.99 -97.51
CA THR A 614 11.06 -21.66 -98.74
C THR A 614 12.13 -22.67 -99.19
N LEU A 615 11.81 -23.50 -100.19
CA LEU A 615 12.77 -24.47 -100.74
C LEU A 615 14.04 -23.79 -101.28
N ASP A 616 13.89 -22.64 -101.94
CA ASP A 616 15.00 -21.86 -102.48
C ASP A 616 15.94 -21.36 -101.36
N ASP A 617 15.37 -20.95 -100.22
CA ASP A 617 16.16 -20.54 -99.06
C ASP A 617 16.96 -21.71 -98.44
N MET A 618 16.47 -22.96 -98.58
CA MET A 618 17.14 -24.15 -98.05
C MET A 618 18.30 -24.62 -98.92
N THR A 619 18.25 -24.38 -100.23
CA THR A 619 19.26 -24.86 -101.19
C THR A 619 20.36 -23.83 -101.46
N GLY A 620 20.22 -22.60 -100.92
CA GLY A 620 21.23 -21.56 -100.97
C GLY A 620 21.55 -21.16 -102.40
N ASP A 621 22.83 -21.18 -102.78
CA ASP A 621 23.25 -20.83 -104.15
C ASP A 621 23.05 -21.99 -105.17
N THR A 622 22.53 -23.14 -104.73
CA THR A 622 22.25 -24.28 -105.62
C THR A 622 20.81 -24.21 -106.12
N ASP A 623 20.63 -24.02 -107.43
CA ASP A 623 19.31 -24.00 -108.05
C ASP A 623 18.72 -25.43 -108.11
N ALA A 624 17.81 -25.72 -107.18
CA ALA A 624 17.12 -27.02 -107.07
C ALA A 624 15.77 -27.07 -107.79
N SER A 625 15.35 -25.95 -108.42
CA SER A 625 14.04 -25.80 -109.07
C SER A 625 13.80 -26.79 -110.22
N PHE A 626 14.88 -27.36 -110.79
CA PHE A 626 14.80 -28.36 -111.85
C PHE A 626 14.51 -29.79 -111.35
N LEU A 627 14.77 -30.10 -110.08
CA LEU A 627 14.61 -31.45 -109.50
C LEU A 627 13.46 -31.56 -108.49
N PHE A 628 13.19 -30.49 -107.74
CA PHE A 628 12.16 -30.45 -106.71
C PHE A 628 11.36 -29.14 -106.82
N THR A 629 10.03 -29.24 -106.77
CA THR A 629 9.12 -28.08 -106.75
C THR A 629 8.10 -28.29 -105.65
N THR A 630 7.96 -27.34 -104.73
CA THR A 630 6.94 -27.36 -103.67
C THR A 630 6.45 -25.96 -103.37
N ASP A 631 5.14 -25.84 -103.11
CA ASP A 631 4.51 -24.58 -102.66
C ASP A 631 4.42 -24.50 -101.12
N GLU A 632 4.81 -25.58 -100.41
CA GLU A 632 4.82 -25.63 -98.95
C GLU A 632 6.11 -25.01 -98.39
N PHE A 633 5.97 -24.27 -97.29
CA PHE A 633 7.07 -23.63 -96.57
C PHE A 633 7.18 -24.15 -95.14
N VAL A 634 8.39 -24.08 -94.58
CA VAL A 634 8.60 -24.37 -93.15
C VAL A 634 8.62 -23.05 -92.40
N SER A 635 7.85 -22.93 -91.31
CA SER A 635 7.83 -21.65 -90.60
C SER A 635 9.21 -21.29 -90.05
N GLY A 636 9.59 -20.02 -90.22
CA GLY A 636 10.89 -19.49 -89.81
C GLY A 636 11.20 -19.71 -88.34
N THR A 637 10.14 -19.78 -87.52
CA THR A 637 10.19 -20.10 -86.08
C THR A 637 10.84 -21.44 -85.75
N PHE A 638 10.76 -22.43 -86.64
CA PHE A 638 11.33 -23.76 -86.40
C PHE A 638 12.72 -23.96 -87.03
N THR A 639 13.35 -22.89 -87.50
CA THR A 639 14.72 -22.94 -88.01
C THR A 639 15.74 -22.94 -86.86
N ARG A 640 16.93 -23.49 -87.11
CA ARG A 640 18.04 -23.47 -86.14
C ARG A 640 18.40 -22.05 -85.71
N LYS A 641 18.36 -21.11 -86.65
CA LYS A 641 18.64 -19.69 -86.40
C LYS A 641 17.62 -19.10 -85.41
N ALA A 642 16.33 -19.35 -85.61
CA ALA A 642 15.29 -18.89 -84.69
C ALA A 642 15.41 -19.51 -83.29
N TRP A 643 15.83 -20.77 -83.20
CA TRP A 643 16.11 -21.44 -81.93
C TRP A 643 17.23 -20.74 -81.14
N GLU A 644 18.39 -20.57 -81.76
CA GLU A 644 19.59 -20.04 -81.10
C GLU A 644 19.47 -18.54 -80.78
N GLU A 645 18.86 -17.75 -81.67
CA GLU A 645 18.83 -16.29 -81.55
C GLU A 645 17.64 -15.76 -80.72
N SER A 646 16.50 -16.45 -80.67
CA SER A 646 15.28 -15.91 -80.07
C SER A 646 14.57 -16.86 -79.11
N ILE A 647 14.31 -18.11 -79.51
CA ILE A 647 13.49 -19.03 -78.70
C ILE A 647 14.23 -19.49 -77.44
N GLU A 648 15.48 -19.97 -77.56
CA GLU A 648 16.26 -20.42 -76.39
C GLU A 648 16.51 -19.27 -75.39
N PRO A 649 16.91 -18.06 -75.81
CA PRO A 649 17.02 -16.91 -74.91
C PRO A 649 15.69 -16.50 -74.26
N ALA A 650 14.59 -16.47 -75.03
CA ALA A 650 13.28 -16.10 -74.50
C ALA A 650 12.78 -17.09 -73.45
N ILE A 651 12.96 -18.40 -73.67
CA ILE A 651 12.62 -19.43 -72.68
C ILE A 651 13.47 -19.25 -71.42
N LYS A 652 14.79 -19.07 -71.55
CA LYS A 652 15.67 -18.83 -70.38
C LYS A 652 15.22 -17.60 -69.59
N LYS A 653 14.88 -16.50 -70.27
CA LYS A 653 14.40 -15.27 -69.65
C LYS A 653 13.09 -15.46 -68.89
N VAL A 654 12.12 -16.19 -69.45
CA VAL A 654 10.84 -16.51 -68.80
C VAL A 654 11.04 -17.39 -67.55
N VAL A 655 11.99 -18.34 -67.62
CA VAL A 655 12.34 -19.19 -66.47
C VAL A 655 13.03 -18.39 -65.36
N GLU A 656 13.96 -17.49 -65.71
CA GLU A 656 14.64 -16.61 -64.75
C GLU A 656 13.69 -15.60 -64.10
N SER A 657 12.77 -14.97 -64.86
CA SER A 657 11.80 -14.04 -64.29
C SER A 657 10.87 -14.72 -63.29
N ARG A 658 10.42 -15.95 -63.58
CA ARG A 658 9.58 -16.74 -62.67
C ARG A 658 10.30 -17.12 -61.38
N ARG A 659 11.59 -17.45 -61.46
CA ARG A 659 12.39 -17.76 -60.27
C ARG A 659 12.47 -16.57 -59.31
N ASN A 660 12.54 -15.35 -59.85
CA ASN A 660 12.61 -14.12 -59.06
C ASN A 660 11.26 -13.63 -58.51
N GLU A 661 10.12 -14.16 -58.96
CA GLU A 661 8.79 -13.83 -58.43
C GLU A 661 8.30 -14.83 -57.36
N ILE A 662 8.86 -16.04 -57.31
CA ILE A 662 8.48 -17.11 -56.38
C ILE A 662 9.35 -17.11 -55.11
N ASP A 663 10.59 -16.63 -55.20
CA ASP A 663 11.46 -16.31 -54.05
C ASP A 663 11.10 -14.93 -53.47
#